data_AF-A0A0W0S6F9-F1
#
_entry.id   AF-A0A0W0S6F9-F1
#
_cell.length_a   1.000
_cell.length_b   1.000
_cell.length_c   1.000
_cell.angle_alpha   90.00
_cell.angle_beta   90.00
_cell.angle_gamma   90.00
#
_symmetry.space_group_name_H-M   'P 1'
#
loop_
_entity.id
_entity.type
_entity.pdbx_description
1 polymer ?
#
loop_
_entity_poly.entity_id
_entity_poly.type
_entity_poly.pdbx_seq_one_letter_code
_entity_poly.pdbx_strand_id
1 'polypeptide(L)'
;MYSKDVKKISRSYEGEDLFKAAKCGDLEEVEKILNAQPELYTYRKQSLDKQGHKSTALHFSLLFKQDKLAEMLLKHPDSKKIINTTNGAGEAILQLIVKLNNEATLKLAKLALDVQGIDVNHTSHDSYHFQTALSLACLVGRTKTVDMDMVRLLLKRGADPNCIIGNLQVAELFPLLNHLALQLKYADEKNIKILNELMLLLIENGADPTRRGCDGQTFFDVVIGYNIESKVMPTIKKHFQHLWKESSPEELEKAAALFRASLPFAPWTRAADYSPTWETLGLLVTLKKERRAAKQSDHDCTVLYGKEQLESFLKFAKMRFEATKQPFQTQFIMSPRDSTSNHVANGQLNYDEHGKVNVFWVDTLGHDESSTRENNAAVGAIIHKHLPGATLYTTDIQMQFTISGCDNFVLYISERLSAAALKNRDLFGDLKKIHEHHKIESEGFRVIPWAKIPAYTGLPKIIQSASRPEQRIKEALEEDKNTFNKKNENYQQEMQRRLVEHQGKKVNTYYEVNRQKFGIHLKKAYEEDYDSLNEKSLLAFTDLINRVPIDVLARELGIEWAQNGDEWEIVVPQQYQGPYLADLKGTLPELIKKLDNAYEEIAADTYAMQKPYFYFYYAAIRVCRAMLTSLAEENQQQKNTQEKASLKRDVELDYLGEKESDLSPCQGSVDNLLLGEEKKFDQTRQHTRFSLASPLNEVEKQQLLANLEQLSDQKNWKLNQNNGLVAVLEVPTLMEACIITERLQATNAMNVVQSQRQDNKLPVIKCDQINCKRLNELASSYASLPSAAELCSKGI
;
A
#
# COMPACT_ATOMS: atom_id res chain seq x y z
N MET A 1 59.51 56.28 -37.04
CA MET A 1 59.75 56.03 -35.61
C MET A 1 58.44 55.71 -34.88
N TYR A 2 57.62 54.80 -35.42
CA TYR A 2 56.29 54.41 -34.90
C TYR A 2 56.14 52.88 -35.00
N SER A 3 56.84 52.14 -34.14
CA SER A 3 56.77 50.65 -34.16
C SER A 3 57.13 49.98 -32.83
N LYS A 4 57.59 50.72 -31.81
CA LYS A 4 58.05 50.11 -30.55
C LYS A 4 57.05 50.12 -29.39
N ASP A 5 55.93 50.85 -29.48
CA ASP A 5 54.95 50.93 -28.37
C ASP A 5 53.73 50.00 -28.49
N VAL A 6 53.50 49.38 -29.65
CA VAL A 6 52.39 48.42 -29.83
C VAL A 6 52.65 47.10 -29.08
N LYS A 7 53.91 46.78 -28.76
CA LYS A 7 54.27 45.56 -28.00
C LYS A 7 54.24 45.72 -26.48
N LYS A 8 53.94 46.90 -25.95
CA LYS A 8 53.93 47.15 -24.49
C LYS A 8 52.53 47.23 -23.87
N ILE A 9 51.49 46.97 -24.66
CA ILE A 9 50.09 46.88 -24.21
C ILE A 9 49.49 45.51 -24.59
N SER A 10 50.25 44.42 -24.42
CA SER A 10 49.60 43.14 -24.11
C SER A 10 49.50 43.05 -22.58
N ARG A 11 48.72 43.94 -21.95
CA ARG A 11 48.17 43.57 -20.64
C ARG A 11 47.37 42.31 -20.93
N SER A 12 47.82 41.15 -20.43
CA SER A 12 46.97 39.97 -20.45
C SER A 12 45.73 40.38 -19.68
N TYR A 13 44.61 40.52 -20.37
CA TYR A 13 43.35 40.74 -19.69
C TYR A 13 43.18 39.64 -18.67
N GLU A 14 42.93 40.03 -17.42
CA GLU A 14 42.57 39.06 -16.41
C GLU A 14 41.07 38.85 -16.51
N GLY A 15 40.58 37.66 -16.13
CA GLY A 15 39.15 37.42 -16.08
C GLY A 15 38.41 38.45 -15.21
N GLU A 16 39.09 39.09 -14.24
CA GLU A 16 38.56 40.22 -13.47
C GLU A 16 38.12 41.42 -14.32
N ASP A 17 38.87 41.74 -15.38
CA ASP A 17 38.60 42.89 -16.23
C ASP A 17 37.29 42.69 -16.99
N LEU A 18 37.03 41.45 -17.44
CA LEU A 18 35.78 41.08 -18.10
C LEU A 18 34.57 41.29 -17.18
N PHE A 19 34.65 40.88 -15.90
CA PHE A 19 33.52 41.08 -14.98
C PHE A 19 33.33 42.54 -14.58
N LYS A 20 34.42 43.32 -14.46
CA LYS A 20 34.34 44.77 -14.20
C LYS A 20 33.65 45.47 -15.37
N ALA A 21 34.08 45.19 -16.60
CA ALA A 21 33.45 45.71 -17.81
C ALA A 21 31.99 45.26 -17.92
N ALA A 22 31.71 43.97 -17.64
CA ALA A 22 30.35 43.43 -17.72
C ALA A 22 29.40 44.01 -16.67
N LYS A 23 29.88 44.27 -15.45
CA LYS A 23 29.13 44.93 -14.39
C LYS A 23 28.79 46.39 -14.77
N CYS A 24 29.72 47.09 -15.42
CA CYS A 24 29.53 48.48 -15.86
C CYS A 24 28.73 48.61 -17.16
N GLY A 25 28.51 47.52 -17.89
CA GLY A 25 27.85 47.56 -19.20
C GLY A 25 28.73 48.12 -20.32
N ASP A 26 30.06 48.07 -20.16
CA ASP A 26 31.02 48.56 -21.15
C ASP A 26 31.13 47.57 -22.33
N LEU A 27 30.27 47.75 -23.32
CA LEU A 27 30.20 46.90 -24.51
C LEU A 27 31.53 46.81 -25.25
N GLU A 28 32.18 47.96 -25.46
CA GLU A 28 33.42 48.06 -26.23
C GLU A 28 34.56 47.32 -25.53
N GLU A 29 34.71 47.50 -24.21
CA GLU A 29 35.77 46.83 -23.46
C GLU A 29 35.48 45.32 -23.33
N VAL A 30 34.22 44.89 -23.14
CA VAL A 30 33.87 43.46 -23.14
C VAL A 30 34.20 42.82 -24.50
N GLU A 31 33.79 43.44 -25.60
CA GLU A 31 34.07 42.94 -26.95
C GLU A 31 35.57 42.86 -27.22
N LYS A 32 36.32 43.89 -26.84
CA LYS A 32 37.78 43.92 -26.94
C LYS A 32 38.46 42.81 -26.13
N ILE A 33 38.00 42.56 -24.91
CA ILE A 33 38.51 41.47 -24.05
C ILE A 33 38.22 40.11 -24.68
N LEU A 34 36.98 39.86 -25.12
CA LEU A 34 36.57 38.58 -25.69
C LEU A 34 37.24 38.32 -27.06
N ASN A 35 37.51 39.36 -27.85
CA ASN A 35 38.27 39.25 -29.09
C ASN A 35 39.75 38.92 -28.82
N ALA A 36 40.32 39.44 -27.71
CA ALA A 36 41.69 39.16 -27.33
C ALA A 36 41.86 37.78 -26.66
N GLN A 37 40.87 37.33 -25.88
CA GLN A 37 40.87 36.08 -25.13
C GLN A 37 39.47 35.42 -25.15
N PRO A 38 39.11 34.72 -26.24
CA PRO A 38 37.79 34.10 -26.41
C PRO A 38 37.44 33.09 -25.30
N GLU A 39 38.44 32.43 -24.72
CA GLU A 39 38.28 31.49 -23.60
C GLU A 39 37.63 32.12 -22.37
N LEU A 40 37.79 33.44 -22.18
CA LEU A 40 37.19 34.17 -21.06
C LEU A 40 35.66 34.24 -21.13
N TYR A 41 35.05 33.98 -22.30
CA TYR A 41 33.60 33.92 -22.42
C TYR A 41 32.96 32.90 -21.46
N THR A 42 33.63 31.77 -21.27
CA THR A 42 33.20 30.70 -20.36
C THR A 42 33.77 30.83 -18.95
N TYR A 43 34.64 31.81 -18.73
CA TYR A 43 35.31 32.01 -17.45
C TYR A 43 34.27 32.34 -16.38
N ARG A 44 34.42 31.70 -15.22
CA ARG A 44 33.53 31.91 -14.08
C ARG A 44 34.33 32.45 -12.91
N LYS A 45 33.89 33.60 -12.39
CA LYS A 45 34.48 34.19 -11.19
C LYS A 45 33.66 33.82 -9.98
N GLN A 46 34.39 33.49 -8.92
CA GLN A 46 33.82 33.35 -7.60
C GLN A 46 33.25 34.71 -7.18
N SER A 47 31.93 34.79 -7.03
CA SER A 47 31.28 36.01 -6.54
C SER A 47 31.78 36.33 -5.13
N LEU A 48 31.74 37.61 -4.76
CA LEU A 48 32.21 38.12 -3.45
C LEU A 48 31.31 37.71 -2.28
N ASP A 49 30.18 37.06 -2.57
CA ASP A 49 29.34 36.42 -1.57
C ASP A 49 30.07 35.21 -0.95
N LYS A 50 29.90 35.04 0.36
CA LYS A 50 30.64 34.08 1.20
C LYS A 50 30.48 32.60 0.79
N GLN A 51 29.64 32.30 -0.21
CA GLN A 51 29.33 30.94 -0.64
C GLN A 51 30.18 30.46 -1.83
N GLY A 52 31.03 31.32 -2.41
CA GLY A 52 32.10 30.82 -3.26
C GLY A 52 31.65 30.26 -4.61
N HIS A 53 30.53 30.73 -5.15
CA HIS A 53 30.00 30.21 -6.41
C HIS A 53 30.37 31.06 -7.64
N LYS A 54 30.29 30.42 -8.81
CA LYS A 54 30.97 30.81 -10.05
C LYS A 54 30.00 31.44 -11.07
N SER A 55 30.03 32.76 -11.23
CA SER A 55 29.20 33.51 -12.19
C SER A 55 29.96 33.85 -13.48
N THR A 56 29.27 33.84 -14.63
CA THR A 56 29.82 34.27 -15.95
C THR A 56 29.55 35.75 -16.23
N ALA A 57 30.20 36.33 -17.24
CA ALA A 57 29.96 37.71 -17.65
C ALA A 57 28.47 37.98 -17.97
N LEU A 58 27.78 36.98 -18.54
CA LEU A 58 26.34 37.08 -18.82
C LEU A 58 25.51 37.13 -17.53
N HIS A 59 25.82 36.33 -16.51
CA HIS A 59 25.19 36.45 -15.19
C HIS A 59 25.37 37.86 -14.60
N PHE A 60 26.59 38.39 -14.64
CA PHE A 60 26.86 39.77 -14.18
C PHE A 60 26.06 40.79 -14.98
N SER A 61 26.03 40.70 -16.31
CA SER A 61 25.25 41.63 -17.13
C SER A 61 23.76 41.62 -16.76
N LEU A 62 23.17 40.44 -16.46
CA LEU A 62 21.77 40.32 -16.03
C LEU A 62 21.56 40.84 -14.60
N LEU A 63 22.40 40.46 -13.64
CA LEU A 63 22.32 40.94 -12.25
C LEU A 63 22.43 42.46 -12.14
N PHE A 64 23.24 43.09 -13.00
CA PHE A 64 23.43 44.53 -13.06
C PHE A 64 22.56 45.24 -14.12
N LYS A 65 21.57 44.54 -14.71
CA LYS A 65 20.58 45.08 -15.66
C LYS A 65 21.19 45.76 -16.90
N GLN A 66 22.28 45.20 -17.39
CA GLN A 66 22.99 45.66 -18.59
C GLN A 66 22.40 45.00 -19.85
N ASP A 67 21.16 45.36 -20.20
CA ASP A 67 20.36 44.65 -21.21
C ASP A 67 21.05 44.55 -22.59
N LYS A 68 21.70 45.63 -23.04
CA LYS A 68 22.43 45.66 -24.33
C LYS A 68 23.62 44.70 -24.33
N LEU A 69 24.33 44.63 -23.21
CA LEU A 69 25.45 43.72 -23.05
C LEU A 69 24.97 42.28 -22.96
N ALA A 70 23.90 42.01 -22.21
CA ALA A 70 23.28 40.69 -22.16
C ALA A 70 22.85 40.21 -23.56
N GLU A 71 22.25 41.10 -24.36
CA GLU A 71 21.90 40.83 -25.75
C GLU A 71 23.14 40.48 -26.61
N MET A 72 24.22 41.27 -26.50
CA MET A 72 25.47 41.01 -27.23
C MET A 72 26.05 39.65 -26.84
N LEU A 73 26.10 39.35 -25.54
CA LEU A 73 26.62 38.09 -25.02
C LEU A 73 25.75 36.89 -25.45
N LEU A 74 24.42 36.99 -25.46
CA LEU A 74 23.54 35.92 -25.93
C LEU A 74 23.70 35.62 -27.43
N LYS A 75 23.99 36.65 -28.23
CA LYS A 75 24.26 36.52 -29.68
C LYS A 75 25.64 35.95 -29.99
N HIS A 76 26.53 35.87 -29.01
CA HIS A 76 27.87 35.32 -29.21
C HIS A 76 27.80 33.82 -29.57
N PRO A 77 28.60 33.30 -30.51
CA PRO A 77 28.54 31.89 -30.95
C PRO A 77 28.74 30.86 -29.83
N ASP A 78 29.46 31.25 -28.79
CA ASP A 78 29.74 30.40 -27.62
C ASP A 78 28.65 30.47 -26.53
N SER A 79 27.55 31.19 -26.75
CA SER A 79 26.44 31.30 -25.77
C SER A 79 25.89 29.93 -25.35
N LYS A 80 25.82 28.98 -26.27
CA LYS A 80 25.46 27.58 -25.99
C LYS A 80 26.32 26.89 -24.93
N LYS A 81 27.58 27.32 -24.74
CA LYS A 81 28.49 26.77 -23.72
C LYS A 81 28.13 27.23 -22.31
N ILE A 82 27.42 28.36 -22.19
CA ILE A 82 27.11 28.99 -20.90
C ILE A 82 25.61 29.08 -20.59
N ILE A 83 24.73 28.84 -21.56
CA ILE A 83 23.29 29.15 -21.43
C ILE A 83 22.59 28.47 -20.25
N ASN A 84 22.99 27.24 -19.91
CA ASN A 84 22.47 26.47 -18.78
C ASN A 84 23.34 26.55 -17.52
N THR A 85 24.37 27.40 -17.54
CA THR A 85 25.22 27.57 -16.35
C THR A 85 24.48 28.39 -15.32
N THR A 86 24.68 28.03 -14.06
CA THR A 86 24.05 28.67 -12.91
C THR A 86 25.00 29.66 -12.24
N ASN A 87 24.43 30.71 -11.66
CA ASN A 87 25.15 31.62 -10.77
C ASN A 87 25.30 31.02 -9.36
N GLY A 88 25.71 31.86 -8.41
CA GLY A 88 25.85 31.45 -7.03
C GLY A 88 24.59 31.17 -6.23
N ALA A 89 23.45 31.63 -6.70
CA ALA A 89 22.17 31.23 -6.15
C ALA A 89 21.60 29.99 -6.88
N GLY A 90 22.39 29.30 -7.72
CA GLY A 90 21.86 28.19 -8.52
C GLY A 90 20.89 28.64 -9.61
N GLU A 91 20.87 29.92 -9.97
CA GLU A 91 19.98 30.47 -10.99
C GLU A 91 20.65 30.40 -12.37
N ALA A 92 20.00 29.73 -13.31
CA ALA A 92 20.37 29.75 -14.71
C ALA A 92 20.03 31.10 -15.39
N ILE A 93 20.63 31.31 -16.55
CA ILE A 93 20.50 32.54 -17.34
C ILE A 93 19.03 32.87 -17.65
N LEU A 94 18.23 31.87 -18.01
CA LEU A 94 16.81 32.07 -18.33
C LEU A 94 16.01 32.58 -17.12
N GLN A 95 16.27 32.05 -15.92
CA GLN A 95 15.60 32.49 -14.69
C GLN A 95 15.97 33.93 -14.35
N LEU A 96 17.26 34.30 -14.48
CA LEU A 96 17.71 35.68 -14.29
C LEU A 96 17.07 36.64 -15.29
N ILE A 97 16.93 36.24 -16.56
CA ILE A 97 16.22 37.03 -17.57
C ILE A 97 14.76 37.27 -17.14
N VAL A 98 14.05 36.22 -16.70
CA VAL A 98 12.65 36.36 -16.22
C VAL A 98 12.58 37.28 -15.00
N LYS A 99 13.57 37.26 -14.10
CA LYS A 99 13.64 38.13 -12.91
C LYS A 99 13.89 39.61 -13.23
N LEU A 100 14.49 39.96 -14.38
CA LEU A 100 14.75 41.36 -14.75
C LEU A 100 13.47 42.21 -14.75
N ASN A 101 12.40 41.66 -15.32
CA ASN A 101 11.07 42.27 -15.42
C ASN A 101 11.13 43.74 -15.87
N ASN A 102 11.75 43.97 -17.02
CA ASN A 102 11.86 45.23 -17.73
C ASN A 102 11.47 45.04 -19.21
N GLU A 103 11.44 46.12 -20.00
CA GLU A 103 11.06 46.05 -21.43
C GLU A 103 11.96 45.13 -22.27
N ALA A 104 13.23 44.95 -21.85
CA ALA A 104 14.17 44.07 -22.53
C ALA A 104 13.93 42.57 -22.23
N THR A 105 13.20 42.25 -21.17
CA THR A 105 13.06 40.89 -20.63
C THR A 105 12.52 39.90 -21.67
N LEU A 106 11.42 40.25 -22.37
CA LEU A 106 10.84 39.38 -23.39
C LEU A 106 11.77 39.19 -24.60
N LYS A 107 12.53 40.23 -24.98
CA LYS A 107 13.51 40.17 -26.07
C LYS A 107 14.68 39.26 -25.71
N LEU A 108 15.25 39.42 -24.51
CA LEU A 108 16.34 38.59 -24.01
C LEU A 108 15.89 37.13 -23.85
N ALA A 109 14.67 36.88 -23.37
CA ALA A 109 14.14 35.52 -23.25
C ALA A 109 13.99 34.84 -24.61
N LYS A 110 13.50 35.55 -25.64
CA LYS A 110 13.45 35.02 -27.01
C LYS A 110 14.85 34.63 -27.50
N LEU A 111 15.84 35.50 -27.33
CA LEU A 111 17.22 35.22 -27.72
C LEU A 111 17.79 34.01 -26.97
N ALA A 112 17.59 33.93 -25.65
CA ALA A 112 18.04 32.80 -24.85
C ALA A 112 17.38 31.49 -25.29
N LEU A 113 16.06 31.51 -25.49
CA LEU A 113 15.28 30.34 -25.92
C LEU A 113 15.60 29.89 -27.36
N ASP A 114 16.26 30.72 -28.17
CA ASP A 114 16.75 30.38 -29.51
C ASP A 114 18.15 29.75 -29.47
N VAL A 115 18.84 29.76 -28.31
CA VAL A 115 20.15 29.09 -28.16
C VAL A 115 19.94 27.57 -28.09
N GLN A 116 20.64 26.84 -28.96
CA GLN A 116 20.56 25.38 -29.00
C GLN A 116 20.98 24.76 -27.66
N GLY A 117 20.14 23.83 -27.16
CA GLY A 117 20.42 23.07 -25.94
C GLY A 117 20.01 23.77 -24.65
N ILE A 118 19.31 24.91 -24.71
CA ILE A 118 18.75 25.55 -23.51
C ILE A 118 17.80 24.61 -22.76
N ASP A 119 17.98 24.52 -21.44
CA ASP A 119 17.08 23.85 -20.53
C ASP A 119 16.02 24.83 -20.02
N VAL A 120 14.82 24.77 -20.61
CA VAL A 120 13.68 25.63 -20.25
C VAL A 120 13.11 25.28 -18.87
N ASN A 121 13.34 24.04 -18.42
CA ASN A 121 12.79 23.48 -17.17
C ASN A 121 13.82 23.42 -16.05
N HIS A 122 14.96 24.07 -16.23
CA HIS A 122 15.97 24.19 -15.18
C HIS A 122 15.33 24.71 -13.89
N THR A 123 15.55 23.96 -12.81
CA THR A 123 15.06 24.31 -11.48
C THR A 123 16.23 24.84 -10.68
N SER A 124 16.12 26.08 -10.21
CA SER A 124 17.14 26.62 -9.32
C SER A 124 16.98 25.96 -7.96
N HIS A 125 18.09 25.49 -7.41
CA HIS A 125 18.20 25.08 -6.02
C HIS A 125 18.94 26.18 -5.27
N ASP A 126 18.35 27.37 -5.19
CA ASP A 126 18.85 28.32 -4.20
C ASP A 126 18.53 27.73 -2.81
N SER A 127 19.31 28.09 -1.77
CA SER A 127 19.16 27.51 -0.43
C SER A 127 17.77 27.73 0.21
N TYR A 128 16.89 28.46 -0.47
CA TYR A 128 15.58 28.85 0.00
C TYR A 128 14.46 28.48 -0.99
N HIS A 129 14.65 28.40 -2.31
CA HIS A 129 13.55 28.40 -3.28
C HIS A 129 13.75 27.41 -4.45
N PHE A 130 12.69 26.65 -4.77
CA PHE A 130 12.58 25.77 -5.94
C PHE A 130 11.75 26.48 -6.99
N GLN A 131 12.40 26.92 -8.06
CA GLN A 131 11.76 27.75 -9.08
C GLN A 131 12.28 27.38 -10.47
N THR A 132 11.37 27.25 -11.42
CA THR A 132 11.69 27.22 -12.86
C THR A 132 11.51 28.62 -13.46
N ALA A 133 11.94 28.81 -14.70
CA ALA A 133 11.64 30.04 -15.43
C ALA A 133 10.12 30.29 -15.53
N LEU A 134 9.32 29.23 -15.69
CA LEU A 134 7.87 29.32 -15.76
C LEU A 134 7.26 29.70 -14.40
N SER A 135 7.66 29.02 -13.31
CA SER A 135 7.12 29.35 -11.98
C SER A 135 7.46 30.79 -11.59
N LEU A 136 8.65 31.27 -11.96
CA LEU A 136 9.04 32.67 -11.79
C LEU A 136 8.14 33.62 -12.56
N ALA A 137 7.91 33.36 -13.85
CA ALA A 137 7.05 34.20 -14.68
C ALA A 137 5.62 34.30 -14.10
N CYS A 138 5.13 33.23 -13.47
CA CYS A 138 3.82 33.18 -12.83
C CYS A 138 3.77 33.84 -11.43
N LEU A 139 4.89 33.92 -10.72
CA LEU A 139 4.99 34.40 -9.34
C LEU A 139 5.00 35.93 -9.17
N VAL A 140 5.23 36.67 -10.25
CA VAL A 140 5.49 38.12 -10.21
C VAL A 140 4.30 38.94 -9.66
N GLY A 141 3.13 38.31 -9.46
CA GLY A 141 1.85 38.93 -9.09
C GLY A 141 1.69 39.55 -7.70
N ARG A 142 2.62 39.39 -6.74
CA ARG A 142 2.49 40.05 -5.41
C ARG A 142 2.93 41.52 -5.41
N THR A 143 3.81 41.92 -6.31
CA THR A 143 4.35 43.28 -6.36
C THR A 143 4.34 43.90 -7.76
N LYS A 144 4.06 43.13 -8.81
CA LYS A 144 4.11 43.58 -10.21
C LYS A 144 3.06 42.86 -11.07
N THR A 145 2.78 43.44 -12.23
CA THR A 145 1.90 42.84 -13.24
C THR A 145 2.56 41.60 -13.82
N VAL A 146 1.85 40.48 -13.82
CA VAL A 146 2.29 39.25 -14.48
C VAL A 146 2.44 39.48 -15.99
N ASP A 147 3.60 39.11 -16.54
CA ASP A 147 3.87 39.16 -17.98
C ASP A 147 3.31 37.90 -18.65
N MET A 148 2.07 37.99 -19.13
CA MET A 148 1.40 36.88 -19.81
C MET A 148 2.10 36.48 -21.12
N ASP A 149 2.81 37.40 -21.78
CA ASP A 149 3.55 37.09 -23.01
C ASP A 149 4.77 36.23 -22.70
N MET A 150 5.43 36.47 -21.57
CA MET A 150 6.51 35.61 -21.07
C MET A 150 6.02 34.20 -20.78
N VAL A 151 4.88 34.05 -20.06
CA VAL A 151 4.30 32.74 -19.74
C VAL A 151 3.96 31.97 -21.03
N ARG A 152 3.30 32.64 -22.00
CA ARG A 152 2.99 32.05 -23.31
C ARG A 152 4.24 31.64 -24.07
N LEU A 153 5.30 32.47 -24.04
CA LEU A 153 6.57 32.17 -24.70
C LEU A 153 7.22 30.92 -24.11
N LEU A 154 7.30 30.81 -22.77
CA LEU A 154 7.91 29.68 -22.08
C LEU A 154 7.14 28.38 -22.35
N LEU A 155 5.81 28.40 -22.23
CA LEU A 155 4.97 27.22 -22.54
C LEU A 155 5.14 26.78 -24.00
N LYS A 156 5.14 27.73 -24.95
CA LYS A 156 5.38 27.44 -26.38
C LYS A 156 6.76 26.81 -26.64
N ARG A 157 7.74 27.07 -25.78
CA ARG A 157 9.10 26.52 -25.88
C ARG A 157 9.31 25.27 -25.02
N GLY A 158 8.24 24.67 -24.48
CA GLY A 158 8.30 23.37 -23.79
C GLY A 158 8.50 23.48 -22.27
N ALA A 159 8.19 24.62 -21.67
CA ALA A 159 8.14 24.71 -20.21
C ALA A 159 7.04 23.80 -19.65
N ASP A 160 7.36 22.99 -18.63
CA ASP A 160 6.41 22.07 -17.98
C ASP A 160 5.43 22.86 -17.09
N PRO A 161 4.13 22.92 -17.43
CA PRO A 161 3.13 23.60 -16.60
C PRO A 161 2.87 22.91 -15.26
N ASN A 162 3.38 21.69 -15.07
CA ASN A 162 3.29 20.93 -13.83
C ASN A 162 4.52 21.11 -12.92
N CYS A 163 5.38 22.09 -13.22
CA CYS A 163 6.53 22.39 -12.38
C CYS A 163 6.14 22.68 -10.93
N ILE A 164 7.05 22.37 -10.03
CA ILE A 164 6.87 22.58 -8.60
C ILE A 164 7.45 23.95 -8.23
N ILE A 165 6.82 24.59 -7.25
CA ILE A 165 7.23 25.84 -6.66
C ILE A 165 7.25 25.69 -5.15
N GLY A 166 8.29 26.22 -4.50
CA GLY A 166 8.31 26.14 -3.04
C GLY A 166 9.57 26.60 -2.35
N ASN A 167 9.56 26.46 -1.04
CA ASN A 167 10.71 26.73 -0.18
C ASN A 167 11.09 25.48 0.62
N LEU A 168 12.33 25.00 0.43
CA LEU A 168 12.81 23.79 1.09
C LEU A 168 12.89 23.91 2.61
N GLN A 169 13.15 25.10 3.14
CA GLN A 169 13.32 25.30 4.58
C GLN A 169 12.02 25.11 5.35
N VAL A 170 10.88 25.29 4.69
CA VAL A 170 9.55 25.12 5.27
C VAL A 170 8.84 23.87 4.74
N ALA A 171 9.53 23.03 3.94
CA ALA A 171 8.96 21.83 3.30
C ALA A 171 7.69 22.11 2.47
N GLU A 172 7.54 23.34 1.97
CA GLU A 172 6.38 23.77 1.21
C GLU A 172 6.69 23.68 -0.28
N LEU A 173 6.56 22.50 -0.87
CA LEU A 173 6.66 22.27 -2.31
C LEU A 173 5.25 22.02 -2.87
N PHE A 174 4.78 22.93 -3.72
CA PHE A 174 3.45 22.90 -4.33
C PHE A 174 3.56 22.76 -5.85
N PRO A 175 2.66 22.02 -6.51
CA PRO A 175 2.45 22.17 -7.95
C PRO A 175 2.09 23.61 -8.26
N LEU A 176 2.62 24.17 -9.35
CA LEU A 176 2.39 25.57 -9.72
C LEU A 176 0.90 25.94 -9.76
N LEU A 177 0.06 25.05 -10.30
CA LEU A 177 -1.38 25.25 -10.38
C LEU A 177 -2.02 25.36 -8.97
N ASN A 178 -1.58 24.55 -8.01
CA ASN A 178 -2.09 24.57 -6.63
C ASN A 178 -1.65 25.86 -5.92
N HIS A 179 -0.41 26.29 -6.14
CA HIS A 179 0.10 27.54 -5.59
C HIS A 179 -0.71 28.75 -6.09
N LEU A 180 -1.03 28.80 -7.38
CA LEU A 180 -1.84 29.86 -7.97
C LEU A 180 -3.27 29.88 -7.45
N ALA A 181 -3.87 28.69 -7.26
CA ALA A 181 -5.17 28.57 -6.60
C ALA A 181 -5.13 29.16 -5.20
N LEU A 182 -4.12 28.81 -4.40
CA LEU A 182 -3.95 29.33 -3.04
C LEU A 182 -3.85 30.87 -3.01
N GLN A 183 -3.19 31.49 -3.99
CA GLN A 183 -3.10 32.96 -4.08
C GLN A 183 -4.48 33.63 -4.26
N LEU A 184 -5.48 32.96 -4.85
CA LEU A 184 -6.85 33.51 -4.96
C LEU A 184 -7.46 33.85 -3.59
N LYS A 185 -7.04 33.17 -2.52
CA LYS A 185 -7.52 33.44 -1.16
C LYS A 185 -7.32 34.90 -0.77
N TYR A 186 -6.15 35.45 -1.07
CA TYR A 186 -5.74 36.80 -0.67
C TYR A 186 -5.80 37.82 -1.81
N ALA A 187 -6.15 37.40 -3.03
CA ALA A 187 -6.22 38.26 -4.20
C ALA A 187 -7.45 39.20 -4.18
N ASP A 188 -7.23 40.44 -4.63
CA ASP A 188 -8.28 41.40 -5.00
C ASP A 188 -8.90 41.06 -6.37
N GLU A 189 -9.96 41.78 -6.79
CA GLU A 189 -10.67 41.48 -8.04
C GLU A 189 -9.76 41.50 -9.29
N LYS A 190 -8.83 42.45 -9.34
CA LYS A 190 -7.88 42.58 -10.46
C LYS A 190 -6.95 41.36 -10.54
N ASN A 191 -6.40 40.95 -9.40
CA ASN A 191 -5.50 39.81 -9.32
C ASN A 191 -6.24 38.48 -9.47
N ILE A 192 -7.50 38.37 -9.03
CA ILE A 192 -8.36 37.21 -9.28
C ILE A 192 -8.49 36.98 -10.78
N LYS A 193 -8.74 38.03 -11.59
CA LYS A 193 -8.86 37.90 -13.04
C LYS A 193 -7.54 37.38 -13.65
N ILE A 194 -6.41 37.99 -13.31
CA ILE A 194 -5.09 37.61 -13.83
C ILE A 194 -4.74 36.16 -13.44
N LEU A 195 -4.93 35.80 -12.17
CA LEU A 195 -4.66 34.44 -11.68
C LEU A 195 -5.52 33.41 -12.41
N ASN A 196 -6.80 33.70 -12.63
CA ASN A 196 -7.65 32.78 -13.39
C ASN A 196 -7.27 32.67 -14.87
N GLU A 197 -6.91 33.77 -15.54
CA GLU A 197 -6.41 33.72 -16.92
C GLU A 197 -5.13 32.89 -17.01
N LEU A 198 -4.26 33.00 -16.01
CA LEU A 198 -3.01 32.25 -15.94
C LEU A 198 -3.24 30.76 -15.63
N MET A 199 -4.10 30.43 -14.67
CA MET A 199 -4.49 29.04 -14.40
C MET A 199 -5.12 28.41 -15.64
N LEU A 200 -6.04 29.12 -16.32
CA LEU A 200 -6.65 28.63 -17.56
C LEU A 200 -5.58 28.38 -18.63
N LEU A 201 -4.63 29.31 -18.81
CA LEU A 201 -3.52 29.15 -19.74
C LEU A 201 -2.66 27.91 -19.43
N LEU A 202 -2.34 27.67 -18.15
CA LEU A 202 -1.59 26.48 -17.73
C LEU A 202 -2.38 25.19 -17.99
N ILE A 203 -3.67 25.17 -17.66
CA ILE A 203 -4.57 24.03 -17.91
C ILE A 203 -4.65 23.71 -19.40
N GLU A 204 -4.82 24.72 -20.25
CA GLU A 204 -4.85 24.56 -21.71
C GLU A 204 -3.52 24.04 -22.28
N ASN A 205 -2.42 24.18 -21.54
CA ASN A 205 -1.11 23.66 -21.91
C ASN A 205 -0.75 22.34 -21.18
N GLY A 206 -1.68 21.70 -20.48
CA GLY A 206 -1.49 20.38 -19.87
C GLY A 206 -1.14 20.38 -18.38
N ALA A 207 -1.48 21.45 -17.65
CA ALA A 207 -1.44 21.39 -16.18
C ALA A 207 -2.46 20.39 -15.63
N ASP A 208 -2.00 19.46 -14.80
CA ASP A 208 -2.77 18.42 -14.16
C ASP A 208 -3.32 18.92 -12.80
N PRO A 209 -4.64 19.12 -12.66
CA PRO A 209 -5.24 19.55 -11.40
C PRO A 209 -5.24 18.45 -10.32
N THR A 210 -4.92 17.21 -10.68
CA THR A 210 -4.86 16.07 -9.75
C THR A 210 -3.46 15.86 -9.16
N ARG A 211 -2.45 16.60 -9.65
CA ARG A 211 -1.09 16.55 -9.11
C ARG A 211 -1.09 17.00 -7.65
N ARG A 212 -0.49 16.17 -6.80
CA ARG A 212 -0.39 16.41 -5.35
C ARG A 212 0.91 17.12 -5.01
N GLY A 213 0.82 18.09 -4.10
CA GLY A 213 2.01 18.67 -3.45
C GLY A 213 2.56 17.79 -2.35
N CYS A 214 3.62 18.26 -1.68
CA CYS A 214 4.19 17.57 -0.53
C CYS A 214 3.23 17.52 0.67
N ASP A 215 2.25 18.42 0.71
CA ASP A 215 1.12 18.40 1.65
C ASP A 215 0.01 17.39 1.28
N GLY A 216 0.16 16.69 0.14
CA GLY A 216 -0.82 15.75 -0.39
C GLY A 216 -2.04 16.40 -1.04
N GLN A 217 -2.13 17.74 -1.05
CA GLN A 217 -3.28 18.46 -1.59
C GLN A 217 -3.21 18.58 -3.12
N THR A 218 -4.35 18.41 -3.76
CA THR A 218 -4.59 18.69 -5.18
C THR A 218 -5.11 20.12 -5.38
N PHE A 219 -5.23 20.56 -6.64
CA PHE A 219 -5.86 21.85 -6.97
C PHE A 219 -7.27 21.98 -6.36
N PHE A 220 -8.06 20.90 -6.40
CA PHE A 220 -9.42 20.90 -5.87
C PHE A 220 -9.44 20.96 -4.35
N ASP A 221 -8.53 20.26 -3.68
CA ASP A 221 -8.41 20.30 -2.21
C ASP A 221 -8.10 21.73 -1.74
N VAL A 222 -7.20 22.43 -2.44
CA VAL A 222 -6.90 23.84 -2.17
C VAL A 222 -8.13 24.72 -2.41
N VAL A 223 -8.82 24.56 -3.53
CA VAL A 223 -9.98 25.42 -3.86
C VAL A 223 -11.12 25.24 -2.85
N ILE A 224 -11.44 24.00 -2.50
CA ILE A 224 -12.53 23.67 -1.58
C ILE A 224 -12.12 23.98 -0.14
N GLY A 225 -10.94 23.53 0.28
CA GLY A 225 -10.43 23.66 1.65
C GLY A 225 -10.29 25.11 2.11
N TYR A 226 -9.95 26.03 1.19
CA TYR A 226 -9.88 27.46 1.48
C TYR A 226 -11.15 28.25 1.14
N ASN A 227 -12.24 27.58 0.71
CA ASN A 227 -13.51 28.20 0.33
C ASN A 227 -13.35 29.32 -0.72
N ILE A 228 -12.51 29.08 -1.73
CA ILE A 228 -12.23 30.04 -2.82
C ILE A 228 -12.89 29.65 -4.13
N GLU A 229 -13.78 28.66 -4.11
CA GLU A 229 -14.50 28.17 -5.29
C GLU A 229 -15.24 29.31 -6.03
N SER A 230 -15.81 30.28 -5.33
CA SER A 230 -16.49 31.42 -5.95
C SER A 230 -15.56 32.34 -6.73
N LYS A 231 -14.25 32.31 -6.45
CA LYS A 231 -13.22 33.10 -7.14
C LYS A 231 -12.66 32.40 -8.37
N VAL A 232 -12.93 31.11 -8.57
CA VAL A 232 -12.45 30.35 -9.73
C VAL A 232 -13.35 30.60 -10.94
N MET A 233 -12.75 30.94 -12.08
CA MET A 233 -13.47 31.23 -13.32
C MET A 233 -14.37 30.06 -13.76
N PRO A 234 -15.61 30.31 -14.21
CA PRO A 234 -16.53 29.27 -14.66
C PRO A 234 -15.96 28.36 -15.76
N THR A 235 -15.12 28.89 -16.65
CA THR A 235 -14.48 28.13 -17.73
C THR A 235 -13.54 27.04 -17.20
N ILE A 236 -12.81 27.32 -16.11
CA ILE A 236 -11.94 26.34 -15.44
C ILE A 236 -12.81 25.26 -14.80
N LYS A 237 -13.89 25.65 -14.10
CA LYS A 237 -14.85 24.68 -13.53
C LYS A 237 -15.47 23.80 -14.60
N LYS A 238 -15.78 24.36 -15.78
CA LYS A 238 -16.32 23.62 -16.92
C LYS A 238 -15.30 22.61 -17.46
N HIS A 239 -14.03 23.00 -17.60
CA HIS A 239 -12.93 22.09 -17.98
C HIS A 239 -12.88 20.85 -17.08
N PHE A 240 -13.11 21.05 -15.78
CA PHE A 240 -13.06 20.00 -14.77
C PHE A 240 -14.42 19.56 -14.25
N GLN A 241 -15.50 19.79 -14.99
CA GLN A 241 -16.85 19.53 -14.48
C GLN A 241 -17.04 18.07 -14.07
N HIS A 242 -16.38 17.14 -14.77
CA HIS A 242 -16.39 15.72 -14.43
C HIS A 242 -15.69 15.44 -13.09
N LEU A 243 -14.55 16.08 -12.82
CA LEU A 243 -13.83 15.96 -11.55
C LEU A 243 -14.54 16.71 -10.41
N TRP A 244 -15.16 17.86 -10.68
CA TRP A 244 -15.87 18.67 -9.68
C TRP A 244 -17.17 18.00 -9.20
N LYS A 245 -17.89 17.31 -10.09
CA LYS A 245 -19.09 16.54 -9.73
C LYS A 245 -18.78 15.44 -8.71
N GLU A 246 -17.56 14.92 -8.70
CA GLU A 246 -17.11 13.95 -7.71
C GLU A 246 -16.77 14.56 -6.34
N SER A 247 -16.61 15.88 -6.28
CA SER A 247 -16.25 16.66 -5.08
C SER A 247 -17.34 17.69 -4.71
N SER A 248 -18.59 17.45 -5.11
CA SER A 248 -19.68 18.41 -4.89
C SER A 248 -19.96 18.65 -3.40
N PRO A 249 -20.50 19.82 -3.02
CA PRO A 249 -20.95 20.07 -1.65
C PRO A 249 -21.90 18.99 -1.13
N GLU A 250 -22.73 18.40 -2.01
CA GLU A 250 -23.64 17.31 -1.69
C GLU A 250 -22.90 15.99 -1.38
N GLU A 251 -21.87 15.63 -2.16
CA GLU A 251 -21.05 14.44 -1.88
C GLU A 251 -20.16 14.65 -0.64
N LEU A 252 -19.69 15.87 -0.41
CA LEU A 252 -18.98 16.26 0.81
C LEU A 252 -19.89 16.25 2.03
N GLU A 253 -21.15 16.70 1.91
CA GLU A 253 -22.15 16.64 2.97
C GLU A 253 -22.54 15.18 3.27
N LYS A 254 -22.67 14.32 2.25
CA LYS A 254 -22.82 12.87 2.40
C LYS A 254 -21.62 12.25 3.12
N ALA A 255 -20.39 12.63 2.76
CA ALA A 255 -19.17 12.16 3.42
C ALA A 255 -19.11 12.65 4.89
N ALA A 256 -19.51 13.91 5.15
CA ALA A 256 -19.59 14.47 6.50
C ALA A 256 -20.69 13.83 7.34
N ALA A 257 -21.81 13.46 6.73
CA ALA A 257 -22.88 12.71 7.38
C ALA A 257 -22.41 11.28 7.72
N LEU A 258 -21.68 10.61 6.82
CA LEU A 258 -21.06 9.31 7.07
C LEU A 258 -20.01 9.39 8.18
N PHE A 259 -19.15 10.42 8.20
CA PHE A 259 -18.19 10.65 9.27
C PHE A 259 -18.88 10.85 10.61
N ARG A 260 -19.89 11.74 10.65
CA ARG A 260 -20.67 12.00 11.86
C ARG A 260 -21.40 10.76 12.37
N ALA A 261 -21.89 9.92 11.46
CA ALA A 261 -22.48 8.64 11.80
C ALA A 261 -21.43 7.61 12.28
N SER A 262 -20.17 7.75 11.89
CA SER A 262 -19.06 6.87 12.30
C SER A 262 -18.39 7.28 13.62
N LEU A 263 -18.53 8.54 14.06
CA LEU A 263 -17.96 9.09 15.30
C LEU A 263 -18.21 8.22 16.56
N PRO A 264 -19.40 7.63 16.78
CA PRO A 264 -19.66 6.77 17.94
C PRO A 264 -18.83 5.49 17.99
N PHE A 265 -18.18 5.11 16.87
CA PHE A 265 -17.42 3.88 16.72
C PHE A 265 -15.90 4.10 16.72
N ALA A 266 -15.43 5.35 16.81
CA ALA A 266 -14.01 5.66 16.90
C ALA A 266 -13.50 5.39 18.33
N PRO A 267 -12.50 4.52 18.53
CA PRO A 267 -11.93 4.31 19.85
C PRO A 267 -11.16 5.58 20.25
N TRP A 268 -11.63 6.25 21.30
CA TRP A 268 -10.85 7.20 22.11
C TRP A 268 -10.39 8.53 21.49
N THR A 269 -11.28 9.29 20.84
CA THR A 269 -11.07 10.74 20.72
C THR A 269 -11.98 11.50 21.69
N ARG A 270 -11.42 12.01 22.80
CA ARG A 270 -12.02 13.05 23.67
C ARG A 270 -12.23 14.41 22.96
N ALA A 271 -12.33 14.40 21.63
CA ALA A 271 -12.49 15.57 20.79
C ALA A 271 -13.94 15.60 20.25
N ALA A 272 -14.91 15.75 21.15
CA ALA A 272 -16.31 15.92 20.77
C ALA A 272 -16.60 17.31 20.15
N ASP A 273 -15.62 18.22 20.15
CA ASP A 273 -15.82 19.62 19.75
C ASP A 273 -15.24 20.02 18.38
N TYR A 274 -14.66 19.08 17.61
CA TYR A 274 -14.14 19.41 16.28
C TYR A 274 -15.10 18.94 15.19
N SER A 275 -15.68 19.92 14.48
CA SER A 275 -16.23 19.68 13.15
C SER A 275 -15.12 19.06 12.28
N PRO A 276 -15.41 18.05 11.44
CA PRO A 276 -14.39 17.44 10.60
C PRO A 276 -13.72 18.52 9.74
N THR A 277 -12.39 18.55 9.74
CA THR A 277 -11.66 19.42 8.82
C THR A 277 -11.97 19.00 7.39
N TRP A 278 -11.92 19.95 6.44
CA TRP A 278 -12.09 19.64 5.02
C TRP A 278 -11.08 18.59 4.53
N GLU A 279 -9.89 18.53 5.12
CA GLU A 279 -8.90 17.46 4.91
C GLU A 279 -9.43 16.08 5.32
N THR A 280 -10.10 15.97 6.48
CA THR A 280 -10.70 14.71 6.95
C THR A 280 -11.84 14.27 6.04
N LEU A 281 -12.65 15.21 5.54
CA LEU A 281 -13.71 14.94 4.57
C LEU A 281 -13.17 14.54 3.19
N GLY A 282 -12.12 15.22 2.72
CA GLY A 282 -11.42 14.89 1.47
C GLY A 282 -10.72 13.53 1.54
N LEU A 283 -10.14 13.17 2.68
CA LEU A 283 -9.56 11.85 2.93
C LEU A 283 -10.63 10.75 2.89
N LEU A 284 -11.83 11.00 3.43
CA LEU A 284 -12.98 10.09 3.37
C LEU A 284 -13.51 9.89 1.95
N VAL A 285 -13.59 10.95 1.16
CA VAL A 285 -13.95 10.86 -0.27
C VAL A 285 -12.87 10.10 -1.03
N THR A 286 -11.60 10.31 -0.71
CA THR A 286 -10.46 9.59 -1.31
C THR A 286 -10.44 8.12 -0.90
N LEU A 287 -10.70 7.79 0.37
CA LEU A 287 -10.85 6.42 0.86
C LEU A 287 -12.07 5.72 0.25
N LYS A 288 -13.14 6.46 -0.07
CA LYS A 288 -14.29 5.96 -0.86
C LYS A 288 -13.88 5.67 -2.31
N LYS A 289 -12.96 6.45 -2.90
CA LYS A 289 -12.36 6.18 -4.23
C LYS A 289 -11.43 4.96 -4.20
N GLU A 290 -10.56 4.86 -3.20
CA GLU A 290 -9.67 3.71 -3.01
C GLU A 290 -10.43 2.41 -2.69
N ARG A 291 -11.51 2.47 -1.90
CA ARG A 291 -12.40 1.33 -1.66
C ARG A 291 -13.22 0.90 -2.87
N ARG A 292 -13.55 1.83 -3.78
CA ARG A 292 -14.17 1.48 -5.08
C ARG A 292 -13.17 0.80 -6.02
N ALA A 293 -11.90 1.17 -5.95
CA ALA A 293 -10.82 0.55 -6.72
C ALA A 293 -10.37 -0.80 -6.13
N ALA A 294 -10.34 -0.93 -4.80
CA ALA A 294 -9.96 -2.12 -4.06
C ALA A 294 -11.18 -3.02 -3.78
N LYS A 295 -11.76 -3.60 -4.83
CA LYS A 295 -12.66 -4.75 -4.64
C LYS A 295 -11.83 -5.99 -4.31
N GLN A 296 -11.68 -6.31 -3.02
CA GLN A 296 -11.75 -7.68 -2.49
C GLN A 296 -11.67 -7.71 -0.95
N SER A 297 -12.61 -8.47 -0.37
CA SER A 297 -12.91 -8.74 1.05
C SER A 297 -13.73 -7.67 1.80
N ASP A 298 -14.89 -8.10 2.30
CA ASP A 298 -15.99 -7.26 2.78
C ASP A 298 -16.50 -7.81 4.12
N HIS A 299 -15.62 -7.94 5.11
CA HIS A 299 -15.95 -8.53 6.42
C HIS A 299 -15.37 -7.69 7.57
N ASP A 300 -16.08 -6.62 7.94
CA ASP A 300 -15.84 -5.87 9.17
C ASP A 300 -16.82 -6.34 10.26
N CYS A 301 -16.27 -6.76 11.42
CA CYS A 301 -17.03 -7.11 12.62
C CYS A 301 -17.04 -5.91 13.59
N THR A 302 -18.23 -5.44 13.98
CA THR A 302 -18.38 -4.25 14.85
C THR A 302 -18.86 -4.66 16.25
N VAL A 303 -18.12 -4.31 17.31
CA VAL A 303 -18.57 -4.54 18.70
C VAL A 303 -19.41 -3.35 19.18
N LEU A 304 -20.57 -3.63 19.74
CA LEU A 304 -21.61 -2.69 20.16
C LEU A 304 -21.90 -2.88 21.65
N TYR A 305 -21.80 -1.81 22.41
CA TYR A 305 -22.07 -1.72 23.84
C TYR A 305 -23.37 -0.95 24.08
N GLY A 306 -24.46 -1.69 24.23
CA GLY A 306 -25.78 -1.15 24.55
C GLY A 306 -26.67 -0.77 23.36
N LYS A 307 -27.89 -0.34 23.70
CA LYS A 307 -29.01 -0.11 22.77
C LYS A 307 -28.75 1.00 21.76
N GLU A 308 -28.18 2.12 22.19
CA GLU A 308 -27.98 3.30 21.33
C GLU A 308 -26.98 3.01 20.20
N GLN A 309 -26.00 2.16 20.47
CA GLN A 309 -24.99 1.76 19.49
C GLN A 309 -25.56 0.79 18.46
N LEU A 310 -26.46 -0.11 18.86
CA LEU A 310 -27.20 -0.96 17.92
C LEU A 310 -28.14 -0.15 17.02
N GLU A 311 -28.90 0.79 17.57
CA GLU A 311 -29.76 1.68 16.77
C GLU A 311 -28.92 2.47 15.74
N SER A 312 -27.77 3.00 16.16
CA SER A 312 -26.85 3.74 15.28
C SER A 312 -26.25 2.85 14.19
N PHE A 313 -25.85 1.62 14.53
CA PHE A 313 -25.31 0.64 13.60
C PHE A 313 -26.33 0.23 12.54
N LEU A 314 -27.58 -0.07 12.94
CA LEU A 314 -28.66 -0.43 12.02
C LEU A 314 -28.99 0.72 11.06
N LYS A 315 -29.00 1.97 11.56
CA LYS A 315 -29.17 3.16 10.73
C LYS A 315 -28.03 3.32 9.73
N PHE A 316 -26.79 3.09 10.16
CA PHE A 316 -25.61 3.13 9.29
C PHE A 316 -25.67 2.05 8.20
N ALA A 317 -25.99 0.80 8.56
CA ALA A 317 -26.11 -0.29 7.61
C ALA A 317 -27.17 -0.02 6.53
N LYS A 318 -28.34 0.53 6.94
CA LYS A 318 -29.39 0.95 6.01
C LYS A 318 -28.91 2.08 5.07
N MET A 319 -28.27 3.12 5.60
CA MET A 319 -27.72 4.21 4.79
C MET A 319 -26.65 3.71 3.81
N ARG A 320 -25.78 2.78 4.23
CA ARG A 320 -24.79 2.13 3.36
C ARG A 320 -25.48 1.43 2.19
N PHE A 321 -26.52 0.64 2.47
CA PHE A 321 -27.29 -0.02 1.40
C PHE A 321 -27.92 1.01 0.46
N GLU A 322 -28.61 2.03 0.99
CA GLU A 322 -29.30 3.02 0.19
C GLU A 322 -28.36 3.82 -0.72
N ALA A 323 -27.15 4.13 -0.25
CA ALA A 323 -26.14 4.87 -1.00
C ALA A 323 -25.43 4.03 -2.07
N THR A 324 -25.24 2.73 -1.83
CA THR A 324 -24.48 1.85 -2.73
C THR A 324 -25.36 1.05 -3.67
N LYS A 325 -26.60 0.75 -3.27
CA LYS A 325 -27.51 -0.19 -3.92
C LYS A 325 -26.87 -1.56 -4.20
N GLN A 326 -25.90 -1.95 -3.36
CA GLN A 326 -25.17 -3.20 -3.50
C GLN A 326 -25.46 -4.11 -2.29
N PRO A 327 -25.61 -5.42 -2.50
CA PRO A 327 -25.75 -6.37 -1.41
C PRO A 327 -24.47 -6.37 -0.56
N PHE A 328 -24.61 -6.46 0.75
CA PHE A 328 -23.46 -6.62 1.64
C PHE A 328 -23.85 -7.36 2.92
N GLN A 329 -22.83 -7.91 3.56
CA GLN A 329 -22.93 -8.62 4.83
C GLN A 329 -22.11 -7.87 5.87
N THR A 330 -22.66 -7.70 7.07
CA THR A 330 -21.91 -7.14 8.21
C THR A 330 -22.23 -7.90 9.49
N GLN A 331 -21.22 -8.09 10.32
CA GLN A 331 -21.33 -8.78 11.61
C GLN A 331 -21.26 -7.77 12.74
N PHE A 332 -22.02 -8.02 13.79
CA PHE A 332 -21.98 -7.22 14.99
C PHE A 332 -22.07 -8.08 16.24
N ILE A 333 -21.45 -7.58 17.31
CA ILE A 333 -21.37 -8.24 18.60
C ILE A 333 -21.99 -7.29 19.62
N MET A 334 -23.03 -7.69 20.34
CA MET A 334 -23.68 -6.85 21.33
C MET A 334 -23.34 -7.30 22.75
N SER A 335 -22.75 -6.40 23.53
CA SER A 335 -22.50 -6.56 24.96
C SER A 335 -23.42 -5.61 25.75
N PRO A 336 -24.21 -6.09 26.73
CA PRO A 336 -24.95 -5.21 27.64
C PRO A 336 -23.97 -4.35 28.45
N ARG A 337 -24.32 -3.08 28.71
CA ARG A 337 -23.46 -2.16 29.48
C ARG A 337 -23.49 -2.42 30.99
N ASP A 338 -24.59 -2.96 31.51
CA ASP A 338 -24.89 -2.94 32.94
C ASP A 338 -24.96 -4.33 33.60
N SER A 339 -24.67 -5.41 32.87
CA SER A 339 -24.67 -6.76 33.44
C SER A 339 -23.27 -7.22 33.79
N THR A 340 -23.10 -7.72 35.01
CA THR A 340 -21.95 -8.55 35.41
C THR A 340 -21.88 -9.88 34.64
N SER A 341 -22.86 -10.18 33.78
CA SER A 341 -22.84 -11.34 32.90
C SER A 341 -22.00 -11.05 31.65
N ASN A 342 -21.12 -12.00 31.31
CA ASN A 342 -20.33 -12.04 30.07
C ASN A 342 -21.20 -12.34 28.83
N HIS A 343 -22.47 -11.92 28.84
CA HIS A 343 -23.40 -12.27 27.79
C HIS A 343 -23.06 -11.45 26.54
N VAL A 344 -22.76 -12.16 25.46
CA VAL A 344 -22.43 -11.56 24.17
C VAL A 344 -23.37 -12.13 23.13
N ALA A 345 -24.17 -11.27 22.51
CA ALA A 345 -25.02 -11.69 21.42
C ALA A 345 -24.34 -11.40 20.07
N ASN A 346 -24.25 -12.40 19.20
CA ASN A 346 -23.64 -12.25 17.89
C ASN A 346 -24.74 -12.16 16.82
N GLY A 347 -24.71 -11.09 16.05
CA GLY A 347 -25.65 -10.85 14.96
C GLY A 347 -24.95 -10.66 13.63
N GLN A 348 -25.64 -10.98 12.56
CA GLN A 348 -25.22 -10.73 11.19
C GLN A 348 -26.39 -10.14 10.40
N LEU A 349 -26.14 -9.02 9.72
CA LEU A 349 -27.07 -8.38 8.80
C LEU A 349 -26.65 -8.71 7.36
N ASN A 350 -27.58 -9.23 6.57
CA ASN A 350 -27.39 -9.51 5.15
C ASN A 350 -28.40 -8.71 4.34
N TYR A 351 -27.93 -7.70 3.61
CA TYR A 351 -28.74 -6.99 2.62
C TYR A 351 -28.61 -7.69 1.27
N ASP A 352 -29.73 -8.07 0.67
CA ASP A 352 -29.74 -8.54 -0.71
C ASP A 352 -29.79 -7.38 -1.71
N GLU A 353 -29.72 -7.71 -3.00
CA GLU A 353 -29.78 -6.75 -4.10
C GLU A 353 -31.08 -5.93 -4.15
N HIS A 354 -32.14 -6.34 -3.44
CA HIS A 354 -33.44 -5.68 -3.42
C HIS A 354 -33.65 -4.88 -2.13
N GLY A 355 -32.66 -4.89 -1.22
CA GLY A 355 -32.73 -4.20 0.07
C GLY A 355 -33.54 -4.93 1.12
N LYS A 356 -33.92 -6.19 0.88
CA LYS A 356 -34.49 -7.05 1.91
C LYS A 356 -33.36 -7.49 2.83
N VAL A 357 -33.62 -7.42 4.13
CA VAL A 357 -32.62 -7.72 5.15
C VAL A 357 -32.92 -9.07 5.78
N ASN A 358 -31.96 -9.98 5.75
CA ASN A 358 -31.97 -11.17 6.57
C ASN A 358 -31.06 -10.93 7.77
N VAL A 359 -31.60 -11.09 8.98
CA VAL A 359 -30.86 -10.91 10.22
C VAL A 359 -30.66 -12.27 10.86
N PHE A 360 -29.42 -12.74 10.87
CA PHE A 360 -29.04 -13.96 11.55
C PHE A 360 -28.57 -13.58 12.95
N TRP A 361 -29.31 -14.02 13.96
CA TRP A 361 -29.04 -13.76 15.35
C TRP A 361 -28.70 -15.07 16.04
N VAL A 362 -27.50 -15.17 16.60
CA VAL A 362 -27.07 -16.33 17.36
C VAL A 362 -26.82 -15.89 18.79
N ASP A 363 -27.68 -16.36 19.68
CA ASP A 363 -27.40 -16.29 21.11
C ASP A 363 -26.31 -17.33 21.43
N THR A 364 -25.19 -16.87 21.99
CA THR A 364 -24.00 -17.72 22.20
C THR A 364 -24.03 -18.46 23.53
N LEU A 365 -24.94 -18.13 24.46
CA LEU A 365 -24.97 -18.75 25.78
C LEU A 365 -26.39 -19.17 26.16
N GLY A 366 -26.69 -20.45 25.94
CA GLY A 366 -27.97 -21.09 26.27
C GLY A 366 -28.28 -21.21 27.76
N HIS A 367 -28.38 -20.08 28.47
CA HIS A 367 -28.81 -20.01 29.86
C HIS A 367 -30.31 -19.69 29.96
N ASP A 368 -31.05 -20.51 30.70
CA ASP A 368 -32.48 -20.39 31.05
C ASP A 368 -32.77 -19.20 32.00
N GLU A 369 -31.90 -18.19 32.09
CA GLU A 369 -32.07 -17.07 33.02
C GLU A 369 -33.03 -16.00 32.46
N SER A 370 -33.96 -15.50 33.27
CA SER A 370 -34.99 -14.55 32.84
C SER A 370 -34.44 -13.22 32.29
N SER A 371 -33.22 -12.83 32.65
CA SER A 371 -32.58 -11.58 32.24
C SER A 371 -32.08 -11.59 30.79
N THR A 372 -31.72 -12.76 30.23
CA THR A 372 -31.32 -12.89 28.81
C THR A 372 -32.52 -12.74 27.89
N ARG A 373 -33.70 -13.20 28.34
CA ARG A 373 -34.97 -13.06 27.61
C ARG A 373 -35.37 -11.61 27.38
N GLU A 374 -35.27 -10.76 28.40
CA GLU A 374 -35.60 -9.33 28.28
C GLU A 374 -34.61 -8.61 27.35
N ASN A 375 -33.32 -8.93 27.45
CA ASN A 375 -32.30 -8.36 26.57
C ASN A 375 -32.49 -8.76 25.11
N ASN A 376 -32.73 -10.05 24.83
CA ASN A 376 -32.98 -10.54 23.47
C ASN A 376 -34.27 -9.93 22.88
N ALA A 377 -35.34 -9.80 23.68
CA ALA A 377 -36.56 -9.12 23.26
C ALA A 377 -36.32 -7.64 22.94
N ALA A 378 -35.53 -6.93 23.76
CA ALA A 378 -35.17 -5.54 23.51
C ALA A 378 -34.38 -5.37 22.21
N VAL A 379 -33.45 -6.29 21.90
CA VAL A 379 -32.73 -6.28 20.63
C VAL A 379 -33.66 -6.55 19.44
N GLY A 380 -34.50 -7.58 19.53
CA GLY A 380 -35.47 -7.89 18.50
C GLY A 380 -36.35 -6.67 18.17
N ALA A 381 -36.82 -5.97 19.21
CA ALA A 381 -37.61 -4.75 19.06
C ALA A 381 -36.83 -3.60 18.38
N ILE A 382 -35.54 -3.43 18.70
CA ILE A 382 -34.67 -2.44 18.05
C ILE A 382 -34.48 -2.77 16.57
N ILE A 383 -34.18 -4.03 16.24
CA ILE A 383 -34.00 -4.49 14.86
C ILE A 383 -35.29 -4.27 14.07
N HIS A 384 -36.45 -4.67 14.61
CA HIS A 384 -37.74 -4.49 13.96
C HIS A 384 -38.09 -3.01 13.74
N LYS A 385 -37.86 -2.15 14.74
CA LYS A 385 -38.08 -0.70 14.65
C LYS A 385 -37.29 -0.07 13.48
N HIS A 386 -36.06 -0.51 13.24
CA HIS A 386 -35.20 0.06 12.20
C HIS A 386 -35.29 -0.68 10.85
N LEU A 387 -35.66 -1.95 10.87
CA LEU A 387 -35.74 -2.86 9.73
C LEU A 387 -37.04 -3.69 9.77
N PRO A 388 -38.23 -3.08 9.58
CA PRO A 388 -39.52 -3.74 9.79
C PRO A 388 -39.80 -4.89 8.81
N GLY A 389 -39.12 -4.91 7.65
CA GLY A 389 -39.19 -6.01 6.67
C GLY A 389 -38.12 -7.09 6.86
N ALA A 390 -37.33 -7.04 7.93
CA ALA A 390 -36.27 -8.00 8.16
C ALA A 390 -36.83 -9.38 8.55
N THR A 391 -36.25 -10.44 8.00
CA THR A 391 -36.50 -11.81 8.48
C THR A 391 -35.47 -12.14 9.54
N LEU A 392 -35.92 -12.43 10.77
CA LEU A 392 -35.07 -12.77 11.90
C LEU A 392 -34.93 -14.29 12.03
N TYR A 393 -33.69 -14.76 11.99
CA TYR A 393 -33.33 -16.16 12.26
C TYR A 393 -32.71 -16.22 13.65
N THR A 394 -33.26 -17.04 14.54
CA THR A 394 -32.75 -17.21 15.91
C THR A 394 -32.62 -18.69 16.28
N THR A 395 -31.61 -19.00 17.10
CA THR A 395 -31.40 -20.31 17.73
C THR A 395 -32.18 -20.48 19.04
N ASP A 396 -32.73 -19.39 19.60
CA ASP A 396 -33.49 -19.42 20.84
C ASP A 396 -34.98 -19.67 20.59
N ILE A 397 -35.44 -20.83 21.05
CA ILE A 397 -36.84 -21.26 20.99
C ILE A 397 -37.75 -20.40 21.87
N GLN A 398 -37.22 -19.71 22.90
CA GLN A 398 -38.03 -18.90 23.82
C GLN A 398 -38.31 -17.47 23.31
N MET A 399 -37.51 -16.94 22.37
CA MET A 399 -37.83 -15.68 21.68
C MET A 399 -39.18 -15.73 20.95
N GLN A 400 -39.64 -16.92 20.56
CA GLN A 400 -40.93 -17.18 19.92
C GLN A 400 -42.13 -16.71 20.75
N PHE A 401 -41.97 -16.55 22.07
CA PHE A 401 -43.03 -16.21 23.01
C PHE A 401 -42.93 -14.78 23.57
N THR A 402 -42.10 -13.93 22.97
CA THR A 402 -41.98 -12.51 23.37
C THR A 402 -42.71 -11.62 22.38
N ILE A 403 -43.51 -10.68 22.90
CA ILE A 403 -44.30 -9.68 22.14
C ILE A 403 -43.34 -8.71 21.45
N SER A 404 -42.64 -9.17 20.42
CA SER A 404 -41.61 -8.42 19.71
C SER A 404 -42.18 -7.68 18.49
N GLY A 405 -43.42 -7.97 18.08
CA GLY A 405 -44.07 -7.38 16.90
C GLY A 405 -43.52 -7.87 15.55
N CYS A 406 -42.63 -8.87 15.54
CA CYS A 406 -42.12 -9.47 14.31
C CYS A 406 -43.03 -10.62 13.83
N ASP A 407 -43.69 -10.46 12.69
CA ASP A 407 -44.60 -11.48 12.14
C ASP A 407 -43.89 -12.64 11.42
N ASN A 408 -42.56 -12.57 11.21
CA ASN A 408 -41.79 -13.55 10.45
C ASN A 408 -40.60 -14.11 11.26
N PHE A 409 -40.85 -15.16 12.04
CA PHE A 409 -39.81 -15.93 12.72
C PHE A 409 -39.49 -17.23 11.98
N VAL A 410 -38.20 -17.50 11.78
CA VAL A 410 -37.72 -18.81 11.32
C VAL A 410 -36.79 -19.38 12.37
N LEU A 411 -37.21 -20.49 13.00
CA LEU A 411 -36.42 -21.18 14.01
C LEU A 411 -35.26 -21.92 13.35
N TYR A 412 -34.04 -21.62 13.77
CA TYR A 412 -32.82 -22.25 13.29
C TYR A 412 -32.35 -23.33 14.28
N ILE A 413 -32.41 -24.60 13.87
CA ILE A 413 -31.97 -25.73 14.71
C ILE A 413 -30.65 -26.25 14.14
N SER A 414 -29.49 -25.81 14.64
CA SER A 414 -28.22 -26.40 14.18
C SER A 414 -27.05 -26.52 15.17
N GLU A 415 -27.23 -26.32 16.48
CA GLU A 415 -26.16 -26.65 17.45
C GLU A 415 -26.65 -27.35 18.73
N ARG A 416 -27.95 -27.26 19.04
CA ARG A 416 -28.51 -27.94 20.22
C ARG A 416 -28.50 -29.46 20.12
N LEU A 417 -28.52 -30.05 18.91
CA LEU A 417 -28.43 -31.51 18.75
C LEU A 417 -27.03 -32.05 19.08
N SER A 418 -25.97 -31.32 18.72
CA SER A 418 -24.58 -31.70 19.07
C SER A 418 -24.28 -31.47 20.55
N ALA A 419 -24.80 -30.39 21.16
CA ALA A 419 -24.64 -30.12 22.58
C ALA A 419 -25.47 -31.06 23.49
N ALA A 420 -26.64 -31.51 23.04
CA ALA A 420 -27.46 -32.49 23.75
C ALA A 420 -26.84 -33.90 23.72
N ALA A 421 -26.15 -34.27 22.63
CA ALA A 421 -25.38 -35.50 22.53
C ALA A 421 -24.17 -35.53 23.50
N LEU A 422 -23.59 -34.37 23.83
CA LEU A 422 -22.45 -34.25 24.76
C LEU A 422 -22.85 -34.18 26.25
N LYS A 423 -24.13 -33.95 26.59
CA LYS A 423 -24.58 -33.69 27.97
C LYS A 423 -25.58 -34.70 28.55
N ASN A 424 -25.75 -35.89 27.96
CA ASN A 424 -26.73 -36.90 28.41
C ASN A 424 -28.15 -36.34 28.64
N ARG A 425 -28.59 -35.39 27.78
CA ARG A 425 -29.96 -34.87 27.80
C ARG A 425 -30.82 -35.74 26.87
N ASP A 426 -32.07 -36.01 27.24
CA ASP A 426 -32.98 -36.85 26.45
C ASP A 426 -33.36 -36.19 25.11
N LEU A 427 -32.52 -36.47 24.11
CA LEU A 427 -32.64 -36.00 22.74
C LEU A 427 -33.98 -36.41 22.10
N PHE A 428 -34.52 -37.56 22.49
CA PHE A 428 -35.81 -38.06 21.99
C PHE A 428 -36.98 -37.30 22.59
N GLY A 429 -36.91 -36.89 23.86
CA GLY A 429 -37.90 -36.04 24.50
C GLY A 429 -38.02 -34.65 23.86
N ASP A 430 -36.90 -34.04 23.49
CA ASP A 430 -36.88 -32.73 22.84
C ASP A 430 -37.36 -32.80 21.39
N LEU A 431 -36.96 -33.83 20.64
CA LEU A 431 -37.45 -34.08 19.27
C LEU A 431 -38.95 -34.42 19.25
N LYS A 432 -39.46 -35.14 20.26
CA LYS A 432 -40.89 -35.44 20.42
C LYS A 432 -41.71 -34.18 20.71
N LYS A 433 -41.23 -33.28 21.59
CA LYS A 433 -41.88 -31.98 21.84
C LYS A 433 -41.95 -31.12 20.58
N ILE A 434 -40.86 -31.08 19.81
CA ILE A 434 -40.81 -30.36 18.53
C ILE A 434 -41.79 -30.96 17.51
N HIS A 435 -41.86 -32.29 17.41
CA HIS A 435 -42.80 -32.98 16.51
C HIS A 435 -44.27 -32.81 16.93
N GLU A 436 -44.57 -32.88 18.22
CA GLU A 436 -45.92 -32.67 18.77
C GLU A 436 -46.40 -31.23 18.56
N HIS A 437 -45.49 -30.24 18.60
CA HIS A 437 -45.82 -28.83 18.32
C HIS A 437 -45.89 -28.49 16.83
N HIS A 438 -45.22 -29.26 15.95
CA HIS A 438 -45.33 -29.12 14.49
C HIS A 438 -46.73 -29.43 13.94
N LYS A 439 -47.63 -30.00 14.76
CA LYS A 439 -49.04 -30.21 14.40
C LYS A 439 -49.91 -28.94 14.50
N ILE A 440 -49.37 -27.80 14.96
CA ILE A 440 -50.08 -26.53 15.09
C ILE A 440 -49.64 -25.59 13.94
N GLU A 441 -50.05 -25.89 12.70
CA GLU A 441 -49.70 -25.10 11.50
C GLU A 441 -50.64 -23.91 11.23
N SER A 442 -51.45 -23.45 12.19
CA SER A 442 -52.46 -22.40 11.98
C SER A 442 -52.02 -20.96 12.28
N GLU A 443 -50.76 -20.71 12.66
CA GLU A 443 -50.33 -19.36 13.16
C GLU A 443 -49.11 -18.77 12.44
N GLY A 444 -48.82 -19.15 11.19
CA GLY A 444 -47.83 -18.44 10.36
C GLY A 444 -46.36 -18.80 10.60
N PHE A 445 -46.08 -19.87 11.35
CA PHE A 445 -44.72 -20.34 11.64
C PHE A 445 -44.18 -21.30 10.57
N ARG A 446 -42.91 -21.15 10.18
CA ARG A 446 -42.24 -22.06 9.23
C ARG A 446 -40.95 -22.62 9.81
N VAL A 447 -40.90 -23.93 10.04
CA VAL A 447 -39.67 -24.65 10.40
C VAL A 447 -38.97 -25.08 9.10
N ILE A 448 -37.71 -24.68 8.91
CA ILE A 448 -36.93 -25.04 7.70
C ILE A 448 -35.78 -25.97 8.11
N PRO A 449 -35.75 -27.23 7.63
CA PRO A 449 -34.63 -28.14 7.85
C PRO A 449 -33.33 -27.61 7.22
N TRP A 450 -32.19 -27.88 7.86
CA TRP A 450 -30.85 -27.45 7.41
C TRP A 450 -30.60 -27.66 5.90
N ALA A 451 -31.00 -28.82 5.38
CA ALA A 451 -30.81 -29.19 3.98
C ALA A 451 -31.60 -28.34 2.95
N LYS A 452 -32.52 -27.49 3.40
CA LYS A 452 -33.39 -26.66 2.53
C LYS A 452 -33.10 -25.16 2.62
N ILE A 453 -32.06 -24.76 3.35
CA ILE A 453 -31.61 -23.36 3.41
C ILE A 453 -30.86 -23.05 2.09
N PRO A 454 -31.13 -21.94 1.39
CA PRO A 454 -30.41 -21.57 0.17
C PRO A 454 -28.89 -21.57 0.43
N ALA A 455 -28.11 -22.20 -0.46
CA ALA A 455 -26.67 -22.42 -0.34
C ALA A 455 -25.79 -21.14 -0.33
N TYR A 456 -26.39 -19.97 -0.14
CA TYR A 456 -25.73 -18.66 -0.06
C TYR A 456 -25.24 -18.29 1.34
N THR A 457 -24.92 -19.28 2.18
CA THR A 457 -24.45 -19.03 3.55
C THR A 457 -22.98 -19.45 3.68
N GLY A 458 -22.08 -18.46 3.65
CA GLY A 458 -20.65 -18.61 3.96
C GLY A 458 -20.36 -18.97 5.42
N LEU A 459 -21.24 -19.74 6.08
CA LEU A 459 -21.11 -20.18 7.46
C LEU A 459 -19.90 -21.07 7.77
N PRO A 460 -19.28 -21.83 6.83
CA PRO A 460 -18.05 -22.57 7.13
C PRO A 460 -16.88 -21.69 7.60
N LYS A 461 -16.94 -20.36 7.41
CA LYS A 461 -15.89 -19.42 7.80
C LYS A 461 -16.06 -18.78 9.19
N ILE A 462 -17.18 -19.02 9.88
CA ILE A 462 -17.36 -18.57 11.28
C ILE A 462 -16.34 -19.23 12.22
N ILE A 463 -15.80 -20.39 11.82
CA ILE A 463 -14.71 -21.07 12.55
C ILE A 463 -13.31 -20.52 12.14
N GLN A 464 -13.19 -19.82 11.00
CA GLN A 464 -11.91 -19.26 10.53
C GLN A 464 -11.63 -17.82 10.98
N SER A 465 -12.62 -17.03 11.42
CA SER A 465 -12.36 -15.64 11.86
C SER A 465 -11.84 -15.51 13.30
N ALA A 466 -11.82 -16.61 14.06
CA ALA A 466 -11.18 -16.70 15.38
C ALA A 466 -9.65 -16.84 15.31
N SER A 467 -9.03 -16.93 14.12
CA SER A 467 -7.60 -17.22 13.94
C SER A 467 -6.72 -15.98 13.72
N ARG A 468 -6.69 -15.05 14.68
CA ARG A 468 -5.52 -14.16 14.87
C ARG A 468 -5.06 -14.17 16.33
N PRO A 469 -4.41 -15.27 16.78
CA PRO A 469 -3.95 -15.39 18.16
C PRO A 469 -2.72 -14.52 18.43
N GLU A 470 -1.74 -14.48 17.52
CA GLU A 470 -0.43 -13.87 17.81
C GLU A 470 -0.46 -12.38 18.16
N GLN A 471 -1.27 -11.59 17.46
CA GLN A 471 -1.33 -10.15 17.69
C GLN A 471 -2.10 -9.82 18.98
N ARG A 472 -3.20 -10.54 19.26
CA ARG A 472 -3.93 -10.42 20.53
C ARG A 472 -3.17 -11.02 21.71
N ILE A 473 -2.39 -12.08 21.50
CA ILE A 473 -1.53 -12.68 22.54
C ILE A 473 -0.37 -11.74 22.84
N LYS A 474 0.25 -11.09 21.85
CA LYS A 474 1.24 -10.03 22.09
C LYS A 474 0.63 -8.83 22.80
N GLU A 475 -0.51 -8.34 22.35
CA GLU A 475 -1.19 -7.18 22.95
C GLU A 475 -1.67 -7.52 24.37
N ALA A 476 -2.24 -8.69 24.61
CA ALA A 476 -2.67 -9.15 25.93
C ALA A 476 -1.49 -9.52 26.84
N LEU A 477 -0.38 -10.07 26.32
CA LEU A 477 0.84 -10.29 27.12
C LEU A 477 1.48 -8.98 27.54
N GLU A 478 1.50 -7.96 26.67
CA GLU A 478 2.06 -6.64 27.01
C GLU A 478 1.12 -5.85 27.93
N GLU A 479 -0.19 -5.98 27.73
CA GLU A 479 -1.22 -5.42 28.61
C GLU A 479 -1.24 -6.13 29.97
N ASP A 480 -1.06 -7.45 30.03
CA ASP A 480 -0.91 -8.21 31.27
C ASP A 480 0.44 -7.96 31.93
N LYS A 481 1.54 -7.75 31.19
CA LYS A 481 2.83 -7.31 31.78
C LYS A 481 2.70 -5.96 32.45
N ASN A 482 2.05 -5.02 31.77
CA ASN A 482 1.84 -3.67 32.29
C ASN A 482 0.82 -3.65 33.43
N THR A 483 -0.24 -4.47 33.34
CA THR A 483 -1.26 -4.61 34.38
C THR A 483 -0.72 -5.39 35.58
N PHE A 484 0.13 -6.39 35.38
CA PHE A 484 0.83 -7.12 36.43
C PHE A 484 1.86 -6.22 37.11
N ASN A 485 2.67 -5.48 36.36
CA ASN A 485 3.63 -4.53 36.94
C ASN A 485 2.91 -3.42 37.74
N LYS A 486 1.80 -2.88 37.21
CA LYS A 486 1.01 -1.84 37.87
C LYS A 486 0.19 -2.36 39.05
N LYS A 487 -0.35 -3.58 38.98
CA LYS A 487 -1.00 -4.24 40.13
C LYS A 487 0.02 -4.65 41.18
N ASN A 488 1.23 -5.05 40.78
CA ASN A 488 2.32 -5.39 41.71
C ASN A 488 2.88 -4.12 42.36
N GLU A 489 3.03 -3.00 41.65
CA GLU A 489 3.37 -1.69 42.24
C GLU A 489 2.27 -1.18 43.18
N ASN A 490 1.00 -1.25 42.77
CA ASN A 490 -0.12 -0.87 43.64
C ASN A 490 -0.23 -1.80 44.86
N TYR A 491 0.05 -3.10 44.70
CA TYR A 491 0.07 -4.06 45.80
C TYR A 491 1.26 -3.82 46.73
N GLN A 492 2.44 -3.50 46.21
CA GLN A 492 3.63 -3.14 46.99
C GLN A 492 3.38 -1.83 47.76
N GLN A 493 2.78 -0.83 47.14
CA GLN A 493 2.42 0.44 47.78
C GLN A 493 1.34 0.28 48.85
N GLU A 494 0.30 -0.52 48.58
CA GLU A 494 -0.76 -0.83 49.56
C GLU A 494 -0.25 -1.73 50.70
N MET A 495 0.67 -2.67 50.41
CA MET A 495 1.35 -3.47 51.43
C MET A 495 2.27 -2.62 52.29
N GLN A 496 3.00 -1.67 51.70
CA GLN A 496 3.88 -0.74 52.42
C GLN A 496 3.06 0.23 53.27
N ARG A 497 1.89 0.67 52.78
CA ARG A 497 0.90 1.43 53.56
C ARG A 497 0.36 0.63 54.74
N ARG A 498 -0.02 -0.64 54.54
CA ARG A 498 -0.56 -1.51 55.61
C ARG A 498 0.49 -1.99 56.61
N LEU A 499 1.74 -2.19 56.18
CA LEU A 499 2.89 -2.50 57.05
C LEU A 499 3.26 -1.30 57.95
N VAL A 500 3.09 -0.07 57.45
CA VAL A 500 3.27 1.16 58.25
C VAL A 500 2.07 1.40 59.18
N GLU A 501 0.84 1.07 58.75
CA GLU A 501 -0.37 1.26 59.56
C GLU A 501 -0.53 0.24 60.71
N HIS A 502 0.14 -0.91 60.67
CA HIS A 502 0.06 -1.92 61.74
C HIS A 502 1.42 -2.43 62.21
N GLN A 503 2.15 -1.56 62.93
CA GLN A 503 3.07 -2.05 63.95
C GLN A 503 2.26 -2.66 65.10
N GLY A 504 2.31 -3.99 65.17
CA GLY A 504 1.93 -4.73 66.37
C GLY A 504 0.69 -5.58 66.24
N LYS A 505 0.77 -6.69 65.48
CA LYS A 505 0.37 -8.03 65.96
C LYS A 505 0.64 -9.09 64.90
N LYS A 506 1.13 -10.25 65.37
CA LYS A 506 1.51 -11.45 64.61
C LYS A 506 0.44 -11.82 63.57
N VAL A 507 0.79 -11.73 62.29
CA VAL A 507 -0.05 -12.23 61.19
C VAL A 507 0.16 -13.73 61.02
N ASN A 508 -0.80 -14.42 61.63
CA ASN A 508 -1.37 -15.74 61.44
C ASN A 508 -0.86 -16.66 60.29
N THR A 509 -0.49 -17.87 60.68
CA THR A 509 -0.19 -19.08 59.88
C THR A 509 -1.28 -19.51 58.90
N TYR A 510 -2.50 -18.95 59.01
CA TYR A 510 -3.60 -19.17 58.08
C TYR A 510 -3.33 -18.59 56.66
N TYR A 511 -2.46 -17.58 56.57
CA TYR A 511 -2.10 -16.96 55.30
C TYR A 511 -1.16 -17.85 54.46
N GLU A 512 -0.23 -18.57 55.10
CA GLU A 512 0.73 -19.46 54.44
C GLU A 512 0.03 -20.66 53.79
N VAL A 513 -0.94 -21.26 54.49
CA VAL A 513 -1.67 -22.44 54.02
C VAL A 513 -2.57 -22.10 52.82
N ASN A 514 -3.23 -20.95 52.83
CA ASN A 514 -4.06 -20.52 51.71
C ASN A 514 -3.21 -20.05 50.51
N ARG A 515 -2.04 -19.45 50.74
CA ARG A 515 -1.09 -19.12 49.67
C ARG A 515 -0.58 -20.39 48.96
N GLN A 516 -0.27 -21.45 49.71
CA GLN A 516 0.15 -22.72 49.11
C GLN A 516 -0.98 -23.43 48.37
N LYS A 517 -2.21 -23.47 48.93
CA LYS A 517 -3.36 -24.07 48.25
C LYS A 517 -3.75 -23.30 46.99
N PHE A 518 -3.73 -21.98 47.02
CA PHE A 518 -4.01 -21.15 45.85
C PHE A 518 -2.93 -21.32 44.78
N GLY A 519 -1.65 -21.44 45.17
CA GLY A 519 -0.55 -21.72 44.26
C GLY A 519 -0.65 -23.08 43.56
N ILE A 520 -1.15 -24.12 44.23
CA ILE A 520 -1.34 -25.46 43.63
C ILE A 520 -2.48 -25.44 42.59
N HIS A 521 -3.60 -24.78 42.90
CA HIS A 521 -4.72 -24.68 41.96
C HIS A 521 -4.39 -23.78 40.77
N LEU A 522 -3.64 -22.69 40.98
CA LEU A 522 -3.17 -21.84 39.89
C LEU A 522 -2.19 -22.59 38.99
N LYS A 523 -1.24 -23.33 39.58
CA LYS A 523 -0.27 -24.14 38.83
C LYS A 523 -0.97 -25.20 37.98
N LYS A 524 -1.93 -25.92 38.56
CA LYS A 524 -2.70 -26.94 37.84
C LYS A 524 -3.55 -26.36 36.70
N ALA A 525 -4.24 -25.25 36.94
CA ALA A 525 -5.01 -24.56 35.90
C ALA A 525 -4.10 -24.02 34.80
N TYR A 526 -2.93 -23.46 35.17
CA TYR A 526 -1.97 -22.97 34.20
C TYR A 526 -1.36 -24.10 33.37
N GLU A 527 -1.04 -25.25 33.97
CA GLU A 527 -0.51 -26.41 33.25
C GLU A 527 -1.57 -27.03 32.30
N GLU A 528 -2.81 -27.23 32.77
CA GLU A 528 -3.91 -27.78 31.94
C GLU A 528 -4.34 -26.83 30.82
N ASP A 529 -4.42 -25.52 31.09
CA ASP A 529 -4.74 -24.52 30.06
C ASP A 529 -3.57 -24.34 29.08
N TYR A 530 -2.32 -24.45 29.54
CA TYR A 530 -1.12 -24.35 28.70
C TYR A 530 -1.01 -25.52 27.72
N ASP A 531 -1.26 -26.75 28.17
CA ASP A 531 -1.27 -27.93 27.29
C ASP A 531 -2.39 -27.82 26.24
N SER A 532 -3.59 -27.39 26.65
CA SER A 532 -4.71 -27.12 25.74
C SER A 532 -4.39 -26.02 24.71
N LEU A 533 -3.65 -24.98 25.12
CA LEU A 533 -3.26 -23.88 24.24
C LEU A 533 -2.19 -24.32 23.24
N ASN A 534 -1.23 -25.12 23.67
CA ASN A 534 -0.17 -25.66 22.82
C ASN A 534 -0.75 -26.62 21.77
N GLU A 535 -1.67 -27.51 22.16
CA GLU A 535 -2.37 -28.40 21.23
C GLU A 535 -3.15 -27.60 20.17
N LYS A 536 -3.90 -26.58 20.58
CA LYS A 536 -4.63 -25.69 19.66
C LYS A 536 -3.69 -24.90 18.75
N SER A 537 -2.56 -24.43 19.28
CA SER A 537 -1.58 -23.66 18.50
C SER A 537 -0.89 -24.55 17.46
N LEU A 538 -0.56 -25.78 17.83
CA LEU A 538 0.03 -26.76 16.90
C LEU A 538 -0.97 -27.17 15.82
N LEU A 539 -2.24 -27.40 16.17
CA LEU A 539 -3.31 -27.69 15.21
C LEU A 539 -3.53 -26.53 14.23
N ALA A 540 -3.56 -25.29 14.72
CA ALA A 540 -3.69 -24.10 13.87
C ALA A 540 -2.50 -23.94 12.92
N PHE A 541 -1.27 -24.16 13.41
CA PHE A 541 -0.08 -24.11 12.59
C PHE A 541 -0.04 -25.25 11.55
N THR A 542 -0.53 -26.43 11.91
CA THR A 542 -0.67 -27.57 10.99
C THR A 542 -1.67 -27.27 9.87
N ASP A 543 -2.82 -26.69 10.19
CA ASP A 543 -3.82 -26.25 9.21
C ASP A 543 -3.26 -25.17 8.28
N LEU A 544 -2.41 -24.26 8.79
CA LEU A 544 -1.73 -23.27 7.97
C LEU A 544 -0.78 -23.92 6.96
N ILE A 545 0.08 -24.84 7.41
CA ILE A 545 1.01 -25.59 6.55
C ILE A 545 0.24 -26.34 5.46
N ASN A 546 -0.86 -27.01 5.81
CA ASN A 546 -1.63 -27.82 4.87
C ASN A 546 -2.33 -27.00 3.76
N ARG A 547 -2.48 -25.68 3.94
CA ARG A 547 -3.12 -24.79 2.95
C ARG A 547 -2.16 -24.22 1.93
N VAL A 548 -0.87 -24.26 2.19
CA VAL A 548 0.15 -23.77 1.26
C VAL A 548 0.59 -24.94 0.38
N PRO A 549 0.67 -24.77 -0.95
CA PRO A 549 1.21 -25.81 -1.83
C PRO A 549 2.60 -26.27 -1.35
N ILE A 550 2.77 -27.60 -1.29
CA ILE A 550 3.94 -28.22 -0.64
C ILE A 550 5.25 -27.83 -1.35
N ASP A 551 5.21 -27.66 -2.67
CA ASP A 551 6.34 -27.20 -3.50
C ASP A 551 6.76 -25.76 -3.18
N VAL A 552 5.79 -24.90 -2.86
CA VAL A 552 6.05 -23.52 -2.40
C VAL A 552 6.70 -23.53 -1.02
N LEU A 553 6.17 -24.33 -0.09
CA LEU A 553 6.75 -24.46 1.25
C LEU A 553 8.16 -25.04 1.22
N ALA A 554 8.42 -26.07 0.41
CA ALA A 554 9.76 -26.65 0.27
C ALA A 554 10.77 -25.61 -0.20
N ARG A 555 10.39 -24.77 -1.18
CA ARG A 555 11.23 -23.68 -1.70
C ARG A 555 11.51 -22.61 -0.65
N GLU A 556 10.49 -22.16 0.07
CA GLU A 556 10.62 -21.12 1.11
C GLU A 556 11.44 -21.60 2.31
N LEU A 557 11.34 -22.89 2.65
CA LEU A 557 12.13 -23.49 3.73
C LEU A 557 13.56 -23.85 3.27
N GLY A 558 13.88 -23.69 1.99
CA GLY A 558 15.17 -24.05 1.40
C GLY A 558 15.45 -25.55 1.46
N ILE A 559 14.41 -26.38 1.44
CA ILE A 559 14.54 -27.84 1.48
C ILE A 559 14.81 -28.35 0.07
N GLU A 560 15.95 -28.99 -0.11
CA GLU A 560 16.35 -29.63 -1.35
C GLU A 560 16.39 -31.16 -1.19
N TRP A 561 16.31 -31.88 -2.29
CA TRP A 561 16.44 -33.34 -2.34
C TRP A 561 17.46 -33.71 -3.39
N ALA A 562 18.30 -34.67 -3.06
CA ALA A 562 19.16 -35.34 -4.01
C ALA A 562 18.80 -36.83 -4.03
N GLN A 563 18.65 -37.39 -5.22
CA GLN A 563 18.52 -38.83 -5.41
C GLN A 563 19.86 -39.40 -5.87
N ASN A 564 20.34 -40.45 -5.20
CA ASN A 564 21.54 -41.19 -5.58
C ASN A 564 21.22 -42.70 -5.61
N GLY A 565 20.75 -43.19 -6.75
CA GLY A 565 20.23 -44.56 -6.89
C GLY A 565 18.89 -44.72 -6.16
N ASP A 566 18.82 -45.75 -5.30
CA ASP A 566 17.64 -46.02 -4.46
C ASP A 566 17.63 -45.21 -3.14
N GLU A 567 18.74 -44.50 -2.86
CA GLU A 567 18.85 -43.61 -1.71
C GLU A 567 18.44 -42.19 -2.05
N TRP A 568 17.76 -41.57 -1.11
CA TRP A 568 17.34 -40.18 -1.12
C TRP A 568 18.02 -39.45 0.02
N GLU A 569 18.40 -38.20 -0.21
CA GLU A 569 18.94 -37.30 0.79
C GLU A 569 18.12 -36.01 0.78
N ILE A 570 17.59 -35.65 1.95
CA ILE A 570 16.87 -34.40 2.17
C ILE A 570 17.87 -33.40 2.77
N VAL A 571 18.22 -32.40 1.98
CA VAL A 571 19.16 -31.35 2.37
C VAL A 571 18.36 -30.17 2.95
N VAL A 572 18.54 -29.93 4.24
CA VAL A 572 17.98 -28.78 4.95
C VAL A 572 19.10 -27.75 5.16
N PRO A 573 18.83 -26.42 5.05
CA PRO A 573 19.87 -25.41 5.20
C PRO A 573 20.59 -25.53 6.55
N GLN A 574 21.91 -25.32 6.55
CA GLN A 574 22.78 -25.58 7.70
C GLN A 574 22.33 -24.88 8.99
N GLN A 575 21.78 -23.67 8.88
CA GLN A 575 21.24 -22.90 10.00
C GLN A 575 20.01 -23.53 10.67
N TYR A 576 19.39 -24.51 10.02
CA TYR A 576 18.23 -25.25 10.50
C TYR A 576 18.51 -26.76 10.59
N GLN A 577 19.77 -27.19 10.58
CA GLN A 577 20.14 -28.56 10.89
C GLN A 577 20.09 -28.77 12.41
N GLY A 578 18.88 -28.96 12.91
CA GLY A 578 18.61 -29.31 14.31
C GLY A 578 18.67 -30.82 14.56
N PRO A 579 18.55 -31.25 15.83
CA PRO A 579 18.59 -32.68 16.18
C PRO A 579 17.51 -33.50 15.47
N TYR A 580 16.38 -32.88 15.10
CA TYR A 580 15.25 -33.54 14.44
C TYR A 580 15.41 -33.69 12.91
N LEU A 581 16.34 -32.96 12.30
CA LEU A 581 16.55 -32.94 10.85
C LEU A 581 17.99 -33.33 10.47
N ALA A 582 18.75 -33.88 11.42
CA ALA A 582 20.08 -34.41 11.18
C ALA A 582 19.96 -35.81 10.53
N ASP A 583 20.84 -36.10 9.56
CA ASP A 583 20.94 -37.41 8.91
C ASP A 583 19.65 -37.89 8.18
N LEU A 584 19.03 -37.00 7.40
CA LEU A 584 17.90 -37.38 6.53
C LEU A 584 18.38 -37.99 5.20
N LYS A 585 19.09 -39.12 5.30
CA LYS A 585 19.49 -39.96 4.17
C LYS A 585 19.02 -41.40 4.34
N GLY A 586 18.56 -42.03 3.27
CA GLY A 586 18.18 -43.44 3.23
C GLY A 586 17.23 -43.78 2.08
N THR A 587 16.73 -45.01 2.06
CA THR A 587 15.65 -45.40 1.14
C THR A 587 14.34 -44.65 1.49
N LEU A 588 13.40 -44.58 0.54
CA LEU A 588 12.13 -43.88 0.74
C LEU A 588 11.36 -44.33 2.02
N PRO A 589 11.24 -45.64 2.34
CA PRO A 589 10.61 -46.09 3.59
C PRO A 589 11.40 -45.72 4.84
N GLU A 590 12.74 -45.74 4.77
CA GLU A 590 13.60 -45.36 5.89
C GLU A 590 13.49 -43.87 6.21
N LEU A 591 13.43 -43.02 5.18
CA LEU A 591 13.24 -41.58 5.36
C LEU A 591 11.86 -41.25 5.94
N ILE A 592 10.79 -41.89 5.47
CA ILE A 592 9.45 -41.71 6.05
C ILE A 592 9.47 -42.09 7.53
N LYS A 593 10.11 -43.22 7.88
CA LYS A 593 10.26 -43.64 9.27
C LYS A 593 11.10 -42.67 10.11
N LYS A 594 12.20 -42.14 9.56
CA LYS A 594 13.04 -41.13 10.23
C LYS A 594 12.23 -39.84 10.51
N LEU A 595 11.43 -39.38 9.54
CA LEU A 595 10.57 -38.21 9.71
C LEU A 595 9.41 -38.45 10.69
N ASP A 596 8.82 -39.64 10.67
CA ASP A 596 7.78 -40.01 11.64
C ASP A 596 8.35 -40.07 13.07
N ASN A 597 9.55 -40.64 13.25
CA ASN A 597 10.23 -40.61 14.54
C ASN A 597 10.54 -39.17 14.98
N ALA A 598 11.05 -38.33 14.09
CA ALA A 598 11.31 -36.92 14.40
C ALA A 598 10.03 -36.16 14.77
N TYR A 599 8.91 -36.47 14.12
CA TYR A 599 7.60 -35.91 14.46
C TYR A 599 7.15 -36.33 15.86
N GLU A 600 7.23 -37.62 16.18
CA GLU A 600 6.86 -38.14 17.50
C GLU A 600 7.77 -37.59 18.60
N GLU A 601 9.08 -37.44 18.36
CA GLU A 601 10.00 -36.81 19.31
C GLU A 601 9.68 -35.33 19.57
N ILE A 602 9.25 -34.59 18.55
CA ILE A 602 8.79 -33.21 18.70
C ILE A 602 7.44 -33.16 19.43
N ALA A 603 6.53 -34.07 19.14
CA ALA A 603 5.20 -34.13 19.76
C ALA A 603 5.25 -34.57 21.23
N ALA A 604 6.21 -35.44 21.59
CA ALA A 604 6.40 -35.93 22.96
C ALA A 604 7.08 -34.90 23.89
N ASP A 605 7.80 -33.93 23.34
CA ASP A 605 8.43 -32.87 24.14
C ASP A 605 7.44 -31.74 24.43
N THR A 606 6.94 -31.73 25.67
CA THR A 606 5.95 -30.77 26.19
C THR A 606 6.39 -29.32 26.12
N TYR A 607 7.70 -29.07 25.94
CA TYR A 607 8.29 -27.74 25.81
C TYR A 607 8.87 -27.48 24.42
N ALA A 608 8.64 -28.36 23.44
CA ALA A 608 9.19 -28.24 22.10
C ALA A 608 8.85 -26.89 21.46
N MET A 609 7.63 -26.37 21.67
CA MET A 609 7.18 -25.07 21.14
C MET A 609 8.00 -23.87 21.64
N GLN A 610 8.68 -24.01 22.78
CA GLN A 610 9.55 -22.96 23.32
C GLN A 610 10.98 -23.01 22.74
N LYS A 611 11.35 -24.10 22.05
CA LYS A 611 12.68 -24.22 21.45
C LYS A 611 12.79 -23.28 20.24
N PRO A 612 13.94 -22.59 20.07
CA PRO A 612 14.22 -21.85 18.86
C PRO A 612 14.03 -22.76 17.64
N TYR A 613 13.36 -22.25 16.61
CA TYR A 613 13.09 -22.95 15.35
C TYR A 613 12.10 -24.12 15.41
N PHE A 614 11.34 -24.31 16.49
CA PHE A 614 10.28 -25.33 16.57
C PHE A 614 9.34 -25.33 15.35
N TYR A 615 8.76 -24.17 15.03
CA TYR A 615 7.83 -24.03 13.91
C TYR A 615 8.49 -24.37 12.57
N PHE A 616 9.79 -24.07 12.44
CA PHE A 616 10.56 -24.47 11.27
C PHE A 616 10.73 -25.99 11.22
N TYR A 617 11.19 -26.63 12.30
CA TYR A 617 11.36 -28.10 12.34
C TYR A 617 10.05 -28.82 12.06
N TYR A 618 8.96 -28.37 12.67
CA TYR A 618 7.63 -28.94 12.46
C TYR A 618 7.17 -28.80 11.01
N ALA A 619 7.32 -27.61 10.41
CA ALA A 619 6.97 -27.36 9.02
C ALA A 619 7.83 -28.20 8.06
N ALA A 620 9.15 -28.23 8.28
CA ALA A 620 10.08 -28.99 7.47
C ALA A 620 9.77 -30.49 7.50
N ILE A 621 9.54 -31.09 8.68
CA ILE A 621 9.19 -32.51 8.80
C ILE A 621 7.89 -32.82 8.03
N ARG A 622 6.87 -31.96 8.15
CA ARG A 622 5.59 -32.13 7.46
C ARG A 622 5.71 -32.04 5.94
N VAL A 623 6.45 -31.04 5.46
CA VAL A 623 6.71 -30.82 4.03
C VAL A 623 7.49 -31.99 3.45
N CYS A 624 8.59 -32.38 4.10
CA CYS A 624 9.40 -33.54 3.71
C CYS A 624 8.54 -34.81 3.64
N ARG A 625 7.73 -35.08 4.67
CA ARG A 625 6.88 -36.27 4.72
C ARG A 625 5.86 -36.28 3.58
N ALA A 626 5.18 -35.17 3.34
CA ALA A 626 4.15 -35.08 2.31
C ALA A 626 4.74 -35.30 0.90
N MET A 627 5.96 -34.79 0.65
CA MET A 627 6.64 -35.00 -0.62
C MET A 627 7.13 -36.43 -0.80
N LEU A 628 7.66 -37.07 0.25
CA LEU A 628 8.02 -38.50 0.18
C LEU A 628 6.79 -39.39 -0.05
N THR A 629 5.63 -39.06 0.53
CA THR A 629 4.38 -39.79 0.28
C THR A 629 3.94 -39.66 -1.19
N SER A 630 3.96 -38.44 -1.74
CA SER A 630 3.64 -38.21 -3.17
C SER A 630 4.57 -39.03 -4.08
N LEU A 631 5.86 -39.03 -3.76
CA LEU A 631 6.86 -39.78 -4.51
C LEU A 631 6.66 -41.31 -4.39
N ALA A 632 6.26 -41.79 -3.21
CA ALA A 632 5.95 -43.21 -3.00
C ALA A 632 4.73 -43.64 -3.83
N GLU A 633 3.69 -42.79 -3.89
CA GLU A 633 2.50 -43.02 -4.71
C GLU A 633 2.83 -43.02 -6.20
N GLU A 634 3.65 -42.08 -6.68
CA GLU A 634 4.12 -42.05 -8.07
C GLU A 634 4.92 -43.30 -8.43
N ASN A 635 5.86 -43.71 -7.57
CA ASN A 635 6.63 -44.94 -7.77
C ASN A 635 5.74 -46.20 -7.80
N GLN A 636 4.71 -46.26 -6.94
CA GLN A 636 3.76 -47.36 -6.95
C GLN A 636 2.88 -47.35 -8.20
N GLN A 637 2.44 -46.18 -8.67
CA GLN A 637 1.69 -46.04 -9.91
C GLN A 637 2.52 -46.44 -11.13
N GLN A 638 3.81 -46.08 -11.16
CA GLN A 638 4.73 -46.51 -12.22
C GLN A 638 4.94 -48.01 -12.22
N LYS A 639 5.15 -48.64 -11.05
CA LYS A 639 5.22 -50.11 -10.91
C LYS A 639 3.94 -50.79 -11.39
N ASN A 640 2.78 -50.32 -10.94
CA ASN A 640 1.49 -50.86 -11.36
C ASN A 640 1.25 -50.68 -12.88
N THR A 641 1.75 -49.59 -13.47
CA THR A 641 1.65 -49.34 -14.92
C THR A 641 2.59 -50.24 -15.71
N GLN A 642 3.80 -50.46 -15.22
CA GLN A 642 4.75 -51.41 -15.81
C GLN A 642 4.25 -52.86 -15.71
N GLU A 643 3.68 -53.26 -14.57
CA GLU A 643 3.05 -54.57 -14.39
C GLU A 643 1.83 -54.75 -15.30
N LYS A 644 0.99 -53.72 -15.47
CA LYS A 644 -0.11 -53.74 -16.44
C LYS A 644 0.40 -53.81 -17.89
N ALA A 645 1.51 -53.16 -18.20
CA ALA A 645 2.12 -53.18 -19.53
C ALA A 645 2.84 -54.50 -19.84
N SER A 646 3.36 -55.22 -18.83
CA SER A 646 3.83 -56.60 -18.99
C SER A 646 2.67 -57.56 -19.14
N LEU A 647 1.62 -57.43 -18.31
CA LEU A 647 0.41 -58.27 -18.43
C LEU A 647 -0.29 -58.10 -19.78
N LYS A 648 -0.32 -56.87 -20.31
CA LYS A 648 -0.90 -56.59 -21.64
C LYS A 648 -0.06 -57.15 -22.78
N ARG A 649 1.27 -57.21 -22.62
CA ARG A 649 2.17 -57.88 -23.57
C ARG A 649 2.00 -59.40 -23.56
N ASP A 650 1.76 -59.99 -22.38
CA ASP A 650 1.50 -61.42 -22.26
C ASP A 650 0.11 -61.79 -22.86
N VAL A 651 -0.90 -60.92 -22.73
CA VAL A 651 -2.23 -61.10 -23.35
C VAL A 651 -2.21 -60.85 -24.87
N GLU A 652 -1.39 -59.92 -25.39
CA GLU A 652 -1.22 -59.72 -26.84
C GLU A 652 -0.40 -60.84 -27.50
N LEU A 653 0.46 -61.54 -26.76
CA LEU A 653 1.15 -62.74 -27.24
C LEU A 653 0.22 -63.96 -27.32
N ASP A 654 -0.82 -64.04 -26.49
CA ASP A 654 -1.89 -65.07 -26.62
C ASP A 654 -2.90 -64.74 -27.74
N TYR A 655 -3.11 -63.45 -28.07
CA TYR A 655 -4.05 -63.03 -29.12
C TYR A 655 -3.49 -63.03 -30.55
N LEU A 656 -2.18 -63.19 -30.72
CA LEU A 656 -1.53 -63.35 -32.04
C LEU A 656 -1.33 -64.82 -32.44
N GLY A 657 -1.92 -65.76 -31.71
CA GLY A 657 -1.92 -67.20 -32.03
C GLY A 657 -2.99 -67.68 -33.02
N GLU A 658 -4.00 -66.87 -33.36
CA GLU A 658 -5.06 -67.30 -34.28
C GLU A 658 -5.55 -66.17 -35.20
N LYS A 659 -4.91 -66.04 -36.36
CA LYS A 659 -5.54 -65.86 -37.69
C LYS A 659 -4.50 -65.56 -38.76
N GLU A 660 -3.98 -66.65 -39.34
CA GLU A 660 -3.49 -66.63 -40.72
C GLU A 660 -4.67 -66.61 -41.71
N SER A 661 -4.35 -66.26 -42.96
CA SER A 661 -5.16 -66.28 -44.20
C SER A 661 -6.24 -65.19 -44.36
N ASP A 662 -5.97 -64.10 -45.09
CA ASP A 662 -6.11 -64.10 -46.56
C ASP A 662 -5.82 -62.73 -47.23
N LEU A 663 -5.16 -62.87 -48.37
CA LEU A 663 -4.74 -61.96 -49.46
C LEU A 663 -5.63 -60.74 -49.82
N SER A 664 -5.01 -59.56 -50.04
CA SER A 664 -4.66 -59.00 -51.37
C SER A 664 -4.45 -57.45 -51.35
N PRO A 665 -3.68 -56.88 -52.30
CA PRO A 665 -3.20 -55.49 -52.23
C PRO A 665 -3.89 -54.56 -53.25
N CYS A 666 -4.11 -53.29 -52.91
CA CYS A 666 -4.25 -52.22 -53.90
C CYS A 666 -3.87 -50.84 -53.33
N GLN A 667 -3.04 -50.14 -54.11
CA GLN A 667 -2.62 -48.75 -53.95
C GLN A 667 -3.81 -47.78 -54.07
N GLY A 668 -3.71 -46.62 -53.42
CA GLY A 668 -4.64 -45.52 -53.61
C GLY A 668 -4.26 -44.27 -52.80
N SER A 669 -3.52 -43.37 -53.45
CA SER A 669 -3.29 -41.98 -53.07
C SER A 669 -4.63 -41.21 -52.98
N VAL A 670 -4.82 -40.40 -51.93
CA VAL A 670 -5.60 -39.15 -51.98
C VAL A 670 -5.05 -38.17 -50.94
N ASP A 671 -4.30 -37.19 -51.42
CA ASP A 671 -4.16 -35.88 -50.78
C ASP A 671 -5.40 -35.03 -51.10
N ASN A 672 -5.64 -34.05 -50.22
CA ASN A 672 -6.50 -32.85 -50.37
C ASN A 672 -7.97 -32.96 -49.95
N LEU A 673 -8.27 -32.29 -48.84
CA LEU A 673 -9.52 -31.58 -48.43
C LEU A 673 -9.46 -31.53 -46.89
N LEU A 674 -9.05 -30.45 -46.21
CA LEU A 674 -9.71 -29.15 -46.15
C LEU A 674 -8.73 -28.13 -45.53
N LEU A 675 -8.24 -27.22 -46.36
CA LEU A 675 -7.68 -25.93 -45.97
C LEU A 675 -8.66 -24.89 -46.51
N GLY A 676 -9.44 -24.28 -45.62
CA GLY A 676 -10.38 -23.23 -46.01
C GLY A 676 -11.25 -22.84 -44.82
N GLU A 677 -11.22 -21.54 -44.50
CA GLU A 677 -12.07 -20.83 -43.53
C GLU A 677 -11.57 -20.79 -42.08
N GLU A 678 -10.59 -19.91 -41.83
CA GLU A 678 -10.63 -18.98 -40.68
C GLU A 678 -9.54 -17.89 -40.85
N LYS A 679 -9.72 -17.04 -41.86
CA LYS A 679 -9.04 -15.73 -41.97
C LYS A 679 -10.08 -14.68 -42.31
N LYS A 680 -10.73 -14.14 -41.27
CA LYS A 680 -11.36 -12.80 -41.24
C LYS A 680 -12.10 -12.62 -39.90
N PHE A 681 -11.37 -12.35 -38.82
CA PHE A 681 -11.80 -11.53 -37.67
C PHE A 681 -10.63 -11.53 -36.67
N ASP A 682 -9.74 -10.53 -36.75
CA ASP A 682 -8.90 -10.02 -35.62
C ASP A 682 -7.76 -9.08 -36.10
N GLN A 683 -8.08 -8.08 -36.91
CA GLN A 683 -7.14 -6.99 -37.25
C GLN A 683 -7.42 -5.67 -36.49
N THR A 684 -8.14 -5.71 -35.36
CA THR A 684 -8.47 -4.48 -34.62
C THR A 684 -8.32 -4.58 -33.10
N ARG A 685 -7.33 -5.34 -32.59
CA ARG A 685 -6.93 -5.35 -31.16
C ARG A 685 -5.43 -5.57 -30.94
N GLN A 686 -4.57 -4.85 -31.65
CA GLN A 686 -3.15 -4.78 -31.32
C GLN A 686 -2.74 -3.34 -30.97
N HIS A 687 -3.09 -2.90 -29.76
CA HIS A 687 -2.25 -1.99 -29.00
C HIS A 687 -2.27 -2.42 -27.52
N THR A 688 -1.08 -2.77 -27.02
CA THR A 688 -0.70 -2.96 -25.61
C THR A 688 -1.48 -4.03 -24.81
N ARG A 689 -1.20 -5.31 -25.11
CA ARG A 689 -1.06 -6.32 -24.05
C ARG A 689 0.42 -6.67 -23.97
N PHE A 690 1.07 -6.23 -22.90
CA PHE A 690 2.44 -6.64 -22.59
C PHE A 690 2.45 -8.16 -22.39
N SER A 691 3.26 -8.85 -23.20
CA SER A 691 3.65 -10.24 -22.95
C SER A 691 4.27 -10.32 -21.56
N LEU A 692 3.86 -11.30 -20.74
CA LEU A 692 4.52 -11.61 -19.48
C LEU A 692 6.00 -11.89 -19.79
N ALA A 693 6.87 -10.98 -19.37
CA ALA A 693 8.31 -11.16 -19.52
C ALA A 693 8.75 -12.38 -18.69
N SER A 694 9.61 -13.22 -19.27
CA SER A 694 10.27 -14.29 -18.54
C SER A 694 10.99 -13.72 -17.29
N PRO A 695 11.01 -14.46 -16.16
CA PRO A 695 11.72 -14.01 -14.97
C PRO A 695 13.20 -13.78 -15.28
N LEU A 696 13.76 -12.68 -14.78
CA LEU A 696 15.18 -12.34 -14.97
C LEU A 696 16.07 -13.43 -14.36
N ASN A 697 17.12 -13.81 -15.07
CA ASN A 697 18.16 -14.69 -14.51
C ASN A 697 19.03 -13.93 -13.49
N GLU A 698 19.83 -14.64 -12.69
CA GLU A 698 20.62 -14.00 -11.62
C GLU A 698 21.65 -12.97 -12.14
N VAL A 699 22.21 -13.20 -13.33
CA VAL A 699 23.14 -12.25 -13.97
C VAL A 699 22.41 -10.97 -14.34
N GLU A 700 21.21 -11.09 -14.91
CA GLU A 700 20.35 -9.95 -15.25
C GLU A 700 19.85 -9.21 -14.01
N LYS A 701 19.55 -9.91 -12.91
CA LYS A 701 19.17 -9.30 -11.62
C LYS A 701 20.33 -8.48 -11.04
N GLN A 702 21.53 -9.04 -11.03
CA GLN A 702 22.72 -8.31 -10.55
C GLN A 702 23.04 -7.10 -11.44
N GLN A 703 22.94 -7.24 -12.76
CA GLN A 703 23.14 -6.12 -13.68
C GLN A 703 22.08 -5.02 -13.50
N LEU A 704 20.81 -5.41 -13.30
CA LEU A 704 19.72 -4.49 -13.01
C LEU A 704 19.98 -3.68 -11.73
N LEU A 705 20.38 -4.35 -10.65
CA LEU A 705 20.73 -3.71 -9.39
C LEU A 705 21.93 -2.77 -9.56
N ALA A 706 23.00 -3.22 -10.24
CA ALA A 706 24.18 -2.39 -10.50
C ALA A 706 23.84 -1.11 -11.29
N ASN A 707 22.98 -1.22 -12.31
CA ASN A 707 22.53 -0.07 -13.07
C ASN A 707 21.67 0.90 -12.25
N LEU A 708 20.77 0.36 -11.41
CA LEU A 708 19.96 1.19 -10.52
C LEU A 708 20.84 1.91 -9.50
N GLU A 709 21.82 1.21 -8.91
CA GLU A 709 22.80 1.81 -8.01
C GLU A 709 23.58 2.93 -8.70
N GLN A 710 24.03 2.72 -9.94
CA GLN A 710 24.76 3.70 -10.73
C GLN A 710 23.90 4.93 -11.08
N LEU A 711 22.63 4.74 -11.45
CA LEU A 711 21.74 5.82 -11.85
C LEU A 711 21.18 6.60 -10.65
N SER A 712 20.91 5.94 -9.52
CA SER A 712 20.43 6.60 -8.31
C SER A 712 21.56 7.19 -7.47
N ASP A 713 22.80 6.74 -7.67
CA ASP A 713 23.94 6.95 -6.77
C ASP A 713 23.62 6.55 -5.32
N GLN A 714 22.97 5.39 -5.17
CA GLN A 714 22.56 4.83 -3.88
C GLN A 714 22.71 3.33 -3.90
N LYS A 715 23.21 2.76 -2.80
CA LYS A 715 23.39 1.32 -2.63
C LYS A 715 22.19 0.67 -1.97
N ASN A 716 22.17 -0.66 -1.95
CA ASN A 716 21.18 -1.48 -1.23
C ASN A 716 19.79 -1.54 -1.87
N TRP A 717 19.72 -1.44 -3.20
CA TRP A 717 18.51 -1.80 -3.93
C TRP A 717 18.17 -3.28 -3.69
N LYS A 718 16.89 -3.56 -3.41
CA LYS A 718 16.37 -4.91 -3.19
C LYS A 718 15.39 -5.24 -4.31
N LEU A 719 15.52 -6.42 -4.92
CA LEU A 719 14.51 -6.92 -5.86
C LEU A 719 13.42 -7.67 -5.13
N ASN A 720 12.18 -7.55 -5.61
CA ASN A 720 11.08 -8.40 -5.18
C ASN A 720 11.34 -9.85 -5.63
N GLN A 721 11.26 -10.79 -4.69
CA GLN A 721 11.59 -12.20 -4.87
C GLN A 721 10.74 -12.91 -5.94
N ASN A 722 9.52 -12.43 -6.20
CA ASN A 722 8.57 -13.16 -7.05
C ASN A 722 8.75 -12.96 -8.57
N ASN A 723 9.43 -11.90 -9.01
CA ASN A 723 9.61 -11.66 -10.46
C ASN A 723 10.89 -10.89 -10.85
N GLY A 724 11.66 -10.34 -9.89
CA GLY A 724 12.87 -9.58 -10.18
C GLY A 724 12.67 -8.26 -10.95
N LEU A 725 11.43 -7.91 -11.31
CA LEU A 725 11.08 -6.74 -12.12
C LEU A 725 10.57 -5.56 -11.29
N VAL A 726 10.55 -5.72 -9.97
CA VAL A 726 10.26 -4.66 -9.01
C VAL A 726 11.49 -4.48 -8.14
N ALA A 727 12.07 -3.29 -8.16
CA ALA A 727 13.19 -2.90 -7.33
C ALA A 727 12.74 -1.90 -6.26
N VAL A 728 13.29 -2.02 -5.06
CA VAL A 728 12.91 -1.22 -3.89
C VAL A 728 14.15 -0.68 -3.22
N LEU A 729 14.14 0.62 -2.91
CA LEU A 729 15.19 1.29 -2.14
C LEU A 729 14.56 1.96 -0.91
N GLU A 730 15.07 1.62 0.27
CA GLU A 730 14.76 2.32 1.52
C GLU A 730 15.78 3.46 1.69
N VAL A 731 15.30 4.68 1.92
CA VAL A 731 16.18 5.85 2.06
C VAL A 731 15.96 6.56 3.41
N PRO A 732 17.01 7.13 4.01
CA PRO A 732 16.94 7.74 5.35
C PRO A 732 15.94 8.90 5.44
N THR A 733 15.84 9.71 4.38
CA THR A 733 15.04 10.93 4.39
C THR A 733 14.09 11.01 3.19
N LEU A 734 12.97 11.73 3.38
CA LEU A 734 12.00 11.95 2.30
C LEU A 734 12.60 12.80 1.17
N MET A 735 13.58 13.65 1.51
CA MET A 735 14.32 14.48 0.56
C MET A 735 15.15 13.64 -0.40
N GLU A 736 15.97 12.71 0.11
CA GLU A 736 16.72 11.78 -0.72
C GLU A 736 15.76 10.96 -1.60
N ALA A 737 14.63 10.54 -1.04
CA ALA A 737 13.59 9.82 -1.79
C ALA A 737 13.08 10.61 -3.01
N CYS A 738 12.77 11.90 -2.83
CA CYS A 738 12.32 12.77 -3.91
C CYS A 738 13.38 12.96 -5.00
N ILE A 739 14.63 13.28 -4.61
CA ILE A 739 15.74 13.52 -5.55
C ILE A 739 16.01 12.29 -6.41
N ILE A 740 16.05 11.11 -5.79
CA ILE A 740 16.27 9.84 -6.51
C ILE A 740 15.06 9.53 -7.41
N THR A 741 13.84 9.78 -6.94
CA THR A 741 12.62 9.56 -7.72
C THR A 741 12.61 10.42 -8.98
N GLU A 742 12.88 11.72 -8.88
CA GLU A 742 12.94 12.64 -10.03
C GLU A 742 14.04 12.21 -11.01
N ARG A 743 15.23 11.87 -10.51
CA ARG A 743 16.35 11.40 -11.34
C ARG A 743 16.00 10.13 -12.11
N LEU A 744 15.38 9.14 -11.46
CA LEU A 744 14.99 7.89 -12.10
C LEU A 744 13.81 8.09 -13.06
N GLN A 745 12.84 8.94 -12.74
CA GLN A 745 11.72 9.27 -13.64
C GLN A 745 12.20 9.95 -14.93
N ALA A 746 13.20 10.85 -14.84
CA ALA A 746 13.78 11.52 -16.00
C ALA A 746 14.38 10.56 -17.04
N THR A 747 14.75 9.33 -16.63
CA THR A 747 15.27 8.31 -17.55
C THR A 747 14.23 7.77 -18.52
N ASN A 748 12.93 7.86 -18.17
CA ASN A 748 11.83 7.16 -18.85
C ASN A 748 12.09 5.66 -19.07
N ALA A 749 12.91 5.03 -18.22
CA ALA A 749 13.24 3.61 -18.31
C ALA A 749 12.36 2.73 -17.40
N MET A 750 11.63 3.33 -16.45
CA MET A 750 10.80 2.61 -15.48
C MET A 750 9.71 3.52 -14.93
N ASN A 751 8.70 2.93 -14.32
CA ASN A 751 7.77 3.65 -13.47
C ASN A 751 8.35 3.70 -12.04
N VAL A 752 8.36 4.89 -11.43
CA VAL A 752 8.94 5.12 -10.10
C VAL A 752 7.86 5.66 -9.18
N VAL A 753 7.61 4.95 -8.09
CA VAL A 753 6.61 5.29 -7.08
C VAL A 753 7.31 5.51 -5.76
N GLN A 754 7.11 6.68 -5.17
CA GLN A 754 7.55 6.98 -3.81
C GLN A 754 6.42 6.64 -2.82
N SER A 755 6.78 6.01 -1.70
CA SER A 755 5.85 5.66 -0.62
C SER A 755 6.56 5.75 0.74
N GLN A 756 5.85 5.50 1.83
CA GLN A 756 6.43 5.33 3.16
C GLN A 756 6.01 3.98 3.73
N ARG A 757 6.91 3.28 4.42
CA ARG A 757 6.52 2.07 5.13
C ARG A 757 5.51 2.39 6.22
N GLN A 758 4.56 1.46 6.42
CA GLN A 758 3.51 1.65 7.42
C GLN A 758 4.05 1.57 8.85
N ASP A 759 5.06 0.73 9.09
CA ASP A 759 5.60 0.41 10.41
C ASP A 759 6.55 1.48 10.95
N ASN A 760 7.52 1.92 10.15
CA ASN A 760 8.56 2.85 10.62
C ASN A 760 8.58 4.20 9.90
N LYS A 761 7.63 4.45 8.98
CA LYS A 761 7.53 5.68 8.18
C LYS A 761 8.76 6.00 7.32
N LEU A 762 9.71 5.07 7.17
CA LEU A 762 10.85 5.27 6.28
C LEU A 762 10.35 5.42 4.85
N PRO A 763 10.81 6.45 4.12
CA PRO A 763 10.55 6.58 2.71
C PRO A 763 11.10 5.41 1.91
N VAL A 764 10.31 4.96 0.94
CA VAL A 764 10.62 3.83 0.07
C VAL A 764 10.38 4.25 -1.37
N ILE A 765 11.38 4.04 -2.21
CA ILE A 765 11.28 4.20 -3.65
C ILE A 765 11.06 2.82 -4.25
N LYS A 766 10.00 2.68 -5.03
CA LYS A 766 9.67 1.45 -5.75
C LYS A 766 9.74 1.73 -7.25
N CYS A 767 10.58 0.97 -7.94
CA CYS A 767 10.66 0.96 -9.40
C CYS A 767 9.96 -0.29 -9.93
N ASP A 768 8.99 -0.12 -10.82
CA ASP A 768 8.35 -1.22 -11.55
C ASP A 768 8.26 -0.91 -13.06
N GLN A 769 7.81 -1.90 -13.84
CA GLN A 769 7.79 -1.83 -15.31
C GLN A 769 9.15 -1.45 -15.93
N ILE A 770 10.24 -2.02 -15.39
CA ILE A 770 11.61 -1.63 -15.74
C ILE A 770 11.98 -2.14 -17.15
N ASN A 771 12.29 -1.22 -18.05
CA ASN A 771 12.85 -1.50 -19.37
C ASN A 771 14.37 -1.73 -19.24
N CYS A 772 14.76 -2.97 -18.99
CA CYS A 772 16.15 -3.36 -18.75
C CYS A 772 17.10 -2.98 -19.90
N LYS A 773 16.64 -3.03 -21.16
CA LYS A 773 17.47 -2.66 -22.32
C LYS A 773 17.82 -1.17 -22.29
N ARG A 774 16.82 -0.30 -22.11
CA ARG A 774 17.02 1.15 -22.00
C ARG A 774 17.85 1.51 -20.78
N LEU A 775 17.64 0.80 -19.67
CA LEU A 775 18.43 0.98 -18.46
C LEU A 775 19.92 0.68 -18.68
N ASN A 776 20.24 -0.44 -19.35
CA ASN A 776 21.61 -0.81 -19.72
C ASN A 776 22.27 0.23 -20.63
N GLU A 777 21.53 0.74 -21.63
CA GLU A 777 22.02 1.80 -22.55
C GLU A 777 22.37 3.08 -21.76
N LEU A 778 21.49 3.49 -20.83
CA LEU A 778 21.70 4.67 -20.00
C LEU A 778 22.86 4.50 -19.02
N ALA A 779 22.93 3.37 -18.31
CA ALA A 779 24.02 3.05 -17.38
C ALA A 779 25.39 2.99 -18.09
N SER A 780 25.43 2.42 -19.31
CA SER A 780 26.65 2.38 -20.13
C SER A 780 27.08 3.77 -20.61
N SER A 781 26.12 4.66 -20.92
CA SER A 781 26.40 6.06 -21.27
C SER A 781 26.79 6.92 -20.06
N TYR A 782 26.45 6.47 -18.84
CA TYR A 782 26.71 7.18 -17.58
C TYR A 782 28.18 7.11 -17.15
N ALA A 783 28.99 6.23 -17.74
CA ALA A 783 30.41 6.06 -17.43
C ALA A 783 31.29 7.30 -17.75
N SER A 784 30.72 8.37 -18.30
CA SER A 784 31.42 9.63 -18.64
C SER A 784 31.00 10.85 -17.79
N LEU A 785 30.31 10.68 -16.66
CA LEU A 785 29.90 11.79 -15.78
C LEU A 785 30.49 11.66 -14.35
N PRO A 786 30.80 12.78 -13.66
CA PRO A 786 31.45 12.75 -12.34
C PRO A 786 30.52 12.18 -11.26
N SER A 787 31.08 11.55 -10.21
CA SER A 787 30.31 11.02 -9.07
C SER A 787 29.60 12.12 -8.25
N ALA A 788 28.55 11.82 -7.47
CA ALA A 788 27.93 12.87 -6.64
C ALA A 788 28.86 13.42 -5.55
N ALA A 789 29.90 12.68 -5.14
CA ALA A 789 30.95 13.22 -4.27
C ALA A 789 31.86 14.24 -4.99
N GLU A 790 32.07 14.06 -6.30
CA GLU A 790 32.74 15.04 -7.16
C GLU A 790 31.83 16.21 -7.56
N LEU A 791 30.50 16.02 -7.59
CA LEU A 791 29.51 17.07 -7.84
C LEU A 791 29.23 17.90 -6.58
N CYS A 792 29.19 17.30 -5.38
CA CYS A 792 29.10 18.01 -4.12
C CYS A 792 30.39 18.79 -3.78
N SER A 793 31.56 18.34 -4.23
CA SER A 793 32.81 19.12 -4.11
C SER A 793 33.01 20.11 -5.27
N LYS A 794 32.25 20.00 -6.37
CA LYS A 794 32.24 20.98 -7.48
C LYS A 794 31.02 21.89 -7.53
N GLY A 795 30.11 21.81 -6.56
CA GLY A 795 28.97 22.71 -6.40
C GLY A 795 28.06 22.72 -7.63
N ILE A 796 27.44 21.58 -7.92
CA ILE A 796 26.22 21.51 -8.74
C ILE A 796 25.09 20.99 -7.85
#